data_AF-A0A7S1FGI5-F1
#
_entry.id   AF-A0A7S1FGI5-F1
#
_cell.length_a   1.000
_cell.length_b   1.000
_cell.length_c   1.000
_cell.angle_alpha   90.00
_cell.angle_beta   90.00
_cell.angle_gamma   90.00
#
_symmetry.space_group_name_H-M   'P 1'
#
loop_
_entity.id
_entity.type
_entity.pdbx_description
1 polymer ?
#
loop_
_entity_poly.entity_id
_entity_poly.type
_entity_poly.pdbx_seq_one_letter_code
_entity_poly.pdbx_strand_id
1 'polypeptide(L)'
;MAPERPAVTQAVVLAAGRGLRLAPYTDHAPTALITIHDKPMLAHSLEVLRGHGVSHIVVCCGWKGDAFKNYLAVLGDITLVDCDHECGMLVSLLAGMKQLQPGGFYVVYGDVIFRSSVVRLLGLGTTLLVSSDAPGIQSKGFADVEIVTEKAGRVARIGKNRGSSQQDTFGEFGGVVRFSDDVRSEVDEAMELLFGTDRLPWWLEPQTSSLCDLLQYLVDRGVAFTPVKISHGWHEVNTQKDLIRARNDTALFLSEEDVRSQVLAMGACFLSEANDLKRPLSTVAVELNVSFSKIQGLLKGDLELNDALEVLRKMSLVYPVPLNDLWLEADDTTFGVRFFTREASEASARILDRPDVGGRTPYYEYRDAAMSRCGQFRPEWIRELRVVDTPDPLDSRVQLNNGHLMMQTTLFIGPVNFYYKDSSGVHCMEMNTGDSNFISPFVPHSFTSRDASVDAIIIAVTYGGSVRRAFTEFARCGSSCVFSLAGDKRDPQLLRRSVMQRHLQAECLTAPELAVAAQLPETRCAEIADGQKATVEELRALAAALHVKLSDLWVCPFSDAEEVVLATAAECRKSSRLRSTYRMTPLVRTQHQPDLKTFDVEVLDTALPGESLACGLHSFLYSFGSESVGFTWRGRSIILRPGDSAYVAPFVDFHFSVCTDTVEYNPNGKARGDGRRIFLVRIPGHLTGETLSEFATFSAQGRDRVGAETMQWYA
;
A
#
# COMPACT_ATOMS: atom_id res chain seq x y z
N MET A 1 24.62 -21.17 14.38
CA MET A 1 23.65 -21.53 15.43
C MET A 1 24.01 -20.76 16.68
N ALA A 2 23.20 -19.76 17.06
CA ALA A 2 23.30 -19.14 18.38
C ALA A 2 22.72 -20.11 19.43
N PRO A 3 23.26 -20.16 20.65
CA PRO A 3 22.79 -21.11 21.67
C PRO A 3 21.32 -20.85 22.04
N GLU A 4 20.57 -21.94 22.22
CA GLU A 4 19.17 -21.94 22.66
C GLU A 4 19.01 -21.15 23.96
N ARG A 5 18.24 -20.06 23.88
CA ARG A 5 17.90 -19.20 25.03
C ARG A 5 16.86 -19.95 25.89
N PRO A 6 16.91 -19.92 27.24
CA PRO A 6 15.74 -20.29 28.02
C PRO A 6 14.64 -19.26 27.71
N ALA A 7 13.66 -19.68 26.91
CA ALA A 7 12.60 -18.81 26.40
C ALA A 7 11.62 -18.49 27.52
N VAL A 8 11.24 -17.21 27.65
CA VAL A 8 10.06 -16.83 28.43
C VAL A 8 8.85 -17.33 27.65
N THR A 9 8.09 -18.26 28.23
CA THR A 9 6.98 -18.96 27.57
C THR A 9 5.61 -18.37 27.90
N GLN A 10 5.56 -17.32 28.72
CA GLN A 10 4.31 -16.81 29.28
C GLN A 10 4.20 -15.28 29.25
N ALA A 11 2.97 -14.79 29.14
CA ALA A 11 2.68 -13.36 29.08
C ALA A 11 1.35 -13.00 29.76
N VAL A 12 1.30 -11.81 30.36
CA VAL A 12 0.07 -11.15 30.83
C VAL A 12 -0.22 -9.96 29.93
N VAL A 13 -1.41 -9.93 29.34
CA VAL A 13 -1.91 -8.81 28.53
C VAL A 13 -2.93 -8.02 29.33
N LEU A 14 -2.69 -6.72 29.50
CA LEU A 14 -3.55 -5.80 30.25
C LEU A 14 -4.53 -5.10 29.32
N ALA A 15 -5.78 -5.57 29.27
CA ALA A 15 -6.80 -5.13 28.32
C ALA A 15 -8.14 -4.74 29.00
N ALA A 16 -8.11 -4.43 30.31
CA ALA A 16 -9.32 -4.17 31.10
C ALA A 16 -9.93 -2.77 30.87
N GLY A 17 -9.11 -1.80 30.43
CA GLY A 17 -9.51 -0.39 30.31
C GLY A 17 -10.50 -0.11 29.18
N ARG A 18 -11.35 0.91 29.38
CA ARG A 18 -12.37 1.34 28.41
C ARG A 18 -11.83 2.07 27.17
N GLY A 19 -10.73 2.82 27.31
CA GLY A 19 -10.17 3.62 26.20
C GLY A 19 -11.08 4.76 25.74
N LEU A 20 -11.42 5.69 26.64
CA LEU A 20 -12.37 6.80 26.37
C LEU A 20 -11.95 7.71 25.20
N ARG A 21 -10.64 7.85 24.95
CA ARG A 21 -10.08 8.70 23.88
C ARG A 21 -10.28 8.14 22.45
N LEU A 22 -10.80 6.93 22.34
CA LEU A 22 -11.14 6.27 21.07
C LEU A 22 -12.64 6.24 20.78
N ALA A 23 -13.48 6.91 21.57
CA ALA A 23 -14.91 7.06 21.25
C ALA A 23 -15.08 7.66 19.83
N PRO A 24 -16.05 7.21 19.02
CA PRO A 24 -17.11 6.25 19.36
C PRO A 24 -16.71 4.77 19.20
N TYR A 25 -15.50 4.44 18.75
CA TYR A 25 -15.10 3.04 18.52
C TYR A 25 -15.20 2.18 19.79
N THR A 26 -14.90 2.75 20.96
CA THR A 26 -14.93 2.05 22.25
C THR A 26 -16.30 2.00 22.94
N ASP A 27 -17.33 2.64 22.35
CA ASP A 27 -18.69 2.57 22.88
C ASP A 27 -19.31 1.18 22.68
N HIS A 28 -18.88 0.48 21.64
CA HIS A 28 -19.42 -0.82 21.26
C HIS A 28 -18.44 -1.98 21.45
N ALA A 29 -17.12 -1.74 21.48
CA ALA A 29 -16.09 -2.76 21.63
C ALA A 29 -14.98 -2.35 22.62
N PRO A 30 -14.29 -3.30 23.29
CA PRO A 30 -13.06 -3.02 24.03
C PRO A 30 -11.94 -2.48 23.11
N THR A 31 -11.06 -1.61 23.61
CA THR A 31 -9.94 -1.04 22.83
C THR A 31 -9.10 -2.11 22.15
N ALA A 32 -8.70 -3.14 22.89
CA ALA A 32 -7.86 -4.23 22.40
C ALA A 32 -8.55 -5.05 21.29
N LEU A 33 -9.89 -4.96 21.17
CA LEU A 33 -10.66 -5.64 20.15
C LEU A 33 -11.03 -4.75 18.95
N ILE A 34 -10.56 -3.50 18.90
CA ILE A 34 -10.70 -2.65 17.72
C ILE A 34 -9.90 -3.26 16.57
N THR A 35 -10.56 -3.41 15.42
CA THR A 35 -9.97 -4.00 14.22
C THR A 35 -8.97 -3.06 13.54
N ILE A 36 -7.79 -3.58 13.26
CA ILE A 36 -6.75 -2.97 12.42
C ILE A 36 -6.49 -3.93 11.27
N HIS A 37 -6.81 -3.48 10.05
CA HIS A 37 -6.91 -4.33 8.85
C HIS A 37 -7.91 -5.48 9.03
N ASP A 38 -7.45 -6.72 8.99
CA ASP A 38 -8.26 -7.95 9.02
C ASP A 38 -8.42 -8.54 10.42
N LYS A 39 -7.72 -8.02 11.43
CA LYS A 39 -7.71 -8.59 12.79
C LYS A 39 -7.82 -7.53 13.89
N PRO A 40 -8.41 -7.86 15.04
CA PRO A 40 -8.29 -7.08 16.26
C PRO A 40 -6.85 -6.79 16.68
N MET A 41 -6.63 -5.62 17.27
CA MET A 41 -5.33 -5.18 17.78
C MET A 41 -4.63 -6.25 18.64
N LEU A 42 -5.37 -6.82 19.59
CA LEU A 42 -4.90 -7.89 20.47
C LEU A 42 -4.31 -9.06 19.68
N ALA A 43 -4.98 -9.49 18.61
CA ALA A 43 -4.56 -10.66 17.84
C ALA A 43 -3.17 -10.50 17.22
N HIS A 44 -2.84 -9.28 16.74
CA HIS A 44 -1.52 -8.98 16.19
C HIS A 44 -0.42 -9.21 17.24
N SER A 45 -0.60 -8.69 18.45
CA SER A 45 0.38 -8.85 19.54
C SER A 45 0.48 -10.30 20.02
N LEU A 46 -0.63 -11.03 20.07
CA LEU A 46 -0.66 -12.45 20.44
C LEU A 46 0.08 -13.32 19.42
N GLU A 47 -0.14 -13.11 18.13
CA GLU A 47 0.54 -13.84 17.06
C GLU A 47 2.06 -13.64 17.11
N VAL A 48 2.50 -12.40 17.34
CA VAL A 48 3.91 -12.06 17.48
C VAL A 48 4.55 -12.73 18.70
N LEU A 49 3.90 -12.71 19.86
CA LEU A 49 4.38 -13.39 21.07
C LEU A 49 4.47 -14.91 20.86
N ARG A 50 3.45 -15.54 20.26
CA ARG A 50 3.44 -16.98 19.95
C ARG A 50 4.54 -17.38 18.99
N GLY A 51 4.82 -16.54 17.98
CA GLY A 51 5.95 -16.72 17.07
C GLY A 51 7.31 -16.77 17.79
N HIS A 52 7.39 -16.23 19.01
CA HIS A 52 8.59 -16.25 19.87
C HIS A 52 8.51 -17.29 21.00
N GLY A 53 7.60 -18.26 20.92
CA GLY A 53 7.50 -19.36 21.88
C GLY A 53 6.70 -19.04 23.14
N VAL A 54 5.97 -17.93 23.18
CA VAL A 54 5.03 -17.64 24.27
C VAL A 54 3.75 -18.45 24.04
N SER A 55 3.60 -19.55 24.77
CA SER A 55 2.45 -20.45 24.67
C SER A 55 1.37 -20.14 25.69
N HIS A 56 1.74 -19.71 26.91
CA HIS A 56 0.79 -19.47 28.00
C HIS A 56 0.47 -17.99 28.13
N ILE A 57 -0.71 -17.58 27.64
CA ILE A 57 -1.11 -16.17 27.61
C ILE A 57 -2.31 -15.95 28.52
N VAL A 58 -2.18 -14.98 29.43
CA VAL A 58 -3.24 -14.52 30.32
C VAL A 58 -3.71 -13.15 29.85
N VAL A 59 -4.98 -13.02 29.47
CA VAL A 59 -5.59 -11.75 29.07
C VAL A 59 -6.47 -11.24 30.20
N CYS A 60 -6.07 -10.12 30.81
CA CYS A 60 -6.86 -9.42 31.82
C CYS A 60 -7.85 -8.49 31.11
N CYS A 61 -9.12 -8.87 31.07
CA CYS A 61 -10.20 -8.11 30.43
C CYS A 61 -11.11 -7.45 31.48
N GLY A 62 -11.94 -6.50 31.06
CA GLY A 62 -12.84 -5.77 31.97
C GLY A 62 -13.99 -5.13 31.21
N TRP A 63 -13.80 -3.92 30.68
CA TRP A 63 -14.83 -3.25 29.90
C TRP A 63 -15.30 -4.14 28.74
N LYS A 64 -16.59 -4.51 28.73
CA LYS A 64 -17.20 -5.44 27.77
C LYS A 64 -16.47 -6.79 27.65
N GLY A 65 -16.07 -7.38 28.78
CA GLY A 65 -15.34 -8.66 28.87
C GLY A 65 -15.91 -9.81 28.02
N ASP A 66 -17.23 -9.89 27.83
CA ASP A 66 -17.85 -10.94 27.00
C ASP A 66 -17.42 -10.92 25.52
N ALA A 67 -17.04 -9.75 24.98
CA ALA A 67 -16.50 -9.65 23.63
C ALA A 67 -15.17 -10.41 23.49
N PHE A 68 -14.34 -10.44 24.55
CA PHE A 68 -13.09 -11.21 24.55
C PHE A 68 -13.35 -12.71 24.55
N LYS A 69 -14.35 -13.19 25.30
CA LYS A 69 -14.70 -14.63 25.33
C LYS A 69 -15.04 -15.14 23.92
N ASN A 70 -15.89 -14.40 23.20
CA ASN A 70 -16.30 -14.78 21.85
C ASN A 70 -15.13 -14.79 20.86
N TYR A 71 -14.26 -13.78 20.93
CA TYR A 71 -13.14 -13.65 20.01
C TYR A 71 -11.97 -14.60 20.33
N LEU A 72 -11.65 -14.81 21.61
CA LEU A 72 -10.49 -15.63 22.00
C LEU A 72 -10.79 -17.13 21.99
N ALA A 73 -12.06 -17.55 22.06
CA ALA A 73 -12.45 -18.95 21.93
C ALA A 73 -11.95 -19.60 20.62
N VAL A 74 -11.72 -18.80 19.56
CA VAL A 74 -11.20 -19.27 18.28
C VAL A 74 -9.66 -19.19 18.16
N LEU A 75 -8.97 -18.62 19.15
CA LEU A 75 -7.53 -18.35 19.11
C LEU A 75 -6.67 -19.30 19.95
N GLY A 76 -7.22 -20.36 20.56
CA GLY A 76 -6.47 -21.40 21.27
C GLY A 76 -6.28 -21.16 22.77
N ASP A 77 -5.19 -21.69 23.35
CA ASP A 77 -4.91 -21.69 24.81
C ASP A 77 -4.62 -20.26 25.32
N ILE A 78 -5.66 -19.61 25.83
CA ILE A 78 -5.63 -18.26 26.40
C ILE A 78 -6.46 -18.28 27.69
N THR A 79 -5.86 -17.89 28.80
CA THR A 79 -6.56 -17.73 30.08
C THR A 79 -7.15 -16.34 30.16
N LEU A 80 -8.48 -16.24 30.26
CA LEU A 80 -9.18 -14.97 30.48
C LEU A 80 -9.37 -14.71 31.96
N VAL A 81 -8.97 -13.52 32.41
CA VAL A 81 -9.18 -13.04 33.78
C VAL A 81 -10.04 -11.80 33.74
N ASP A 82 -11.25 -11.93 34.27
CA ASP A 82 -12.19 -10.80 34.40
C ASP A 82 -11.73 -9.88 35.54
N CYS A 83 -11.50 -8.62 35.21
CA CYS A 83 -10.99 -7.58 36.10
C CYS A 83 -11.99 -6.44 36.14
N ASP A 84 -12.11 -5.79 37.30
CA ASP A 84 -12.91 -4.58 37.40
C ASP A 84 -12.27 -3.46 36.54
N HIS A 85 -12.99 -3.01 35.51
CA HIS A 85 -12.51 -1.94 34.64
C HIS A 85 -12.38 -0.56 35.32
N GLU A 86 -12.87 -0.42 36.55
CA GLU A 86 -12.66 0.77 37.40
C GLU A 86 -11.37 0.68 38.26
N CYS A 87 -10.69 -0.47 38.26
CA CYS A 87 -9.42 -0.65 38.99
C CYS A 87 -8.19 -0.28 38.14
N GLY A 88 -7.08 0.05 38.80
CA GLY A 88 -5.82 0.35 38.15
C GLY A 88 -5.19 -0.87 37.49
N MET A 89 -4.26 -0.62 36.55
CA MET A 89 -3.56 -1.67 35.79
C MET A 89 -2.83 -2.65 36.69
N LEU A 90 -2.34 -2.20 37.85
CA LEU A 90 -1.57 -3.03 38.75
C LEU A 90 -2.43 -4.10 39.47
N VAL A 91 -3.70 -3.79 39.74
CA VAL A 91 -4.67 -4.75 40.27
C VAL A 91 -4.99 -5.82 39.21
N SER A 92 -5.18 -5.42 37.96
CA SER A 92 -5.38 -6.35 36.84
C SER A 92 -4.15 -7.25 36.64
N LEU A 93 -2.94 -6.69 36.73
CA LEU A 93 -1.70 -7.45 36.65
C LEU A 93 -1.59 -8.48 37.78
N LEU A 94 -1.92 -8.12 39.03
CA LEU A 94 -1.92 -9.06 40.15
C LEU A 94 -2.84 -10.27 39.88
N ALA A 95 -4.04 -10.02 39.35
CA ALA A 95 -4.98 -11.06 39.01
C ALA A 95 -4.45 -11.97 37.88
N GLY A 96 -3.82 -11.38 36.86
CA GLY A 96 -3.19 -12.12 35.77
C GLY A 96 -1.98 -12.95 36.23
N MET A 97 -1.13 -12.41 37.09
CA MET A 97 0.06 -13.09 37.61
C MET A 97 -0.28 -14.37 38.39
N LYS A 98 -1.45 -14.42 39.06
CA LYS A 98 -1.92 -15.63 39.76
C LYS A 98 -2.19 -16.82 38.84
N GLN A 99 -2.34 -16.58 37.53
CA GLN A 99 -2.55 -17.62 36.52
C GLN A 99 -1.23 -18.07 35.86
N LEU A 100 -0.10 -17.43 36.18
CA LEU A 100 1.20 -17.75 35.61
C LEU A 100 1.85 -18.94 36.31
N GLN A 101 2.69 -19.66 35.56
CA GLN A 101 3.58 -20.66 36.13
C GLN A 101 4.84 -19.99 36.71
N PRO A 102 5.62 -20.66 37.57
CA PRO A 102 6.96 -20.21 37.94
C PRO A 102 7.80 -19.95 36.68
N GLY A 103 8.58 -18.88 36.67
CA GLY A 103 9.32 -18.45 35.49
C GLY A 103 9.23 -16.95 35.22
N GLY A 104 10.09 -16.48 34.31
CA GLY A 104 9.97 -15.17 33.68
C GLY A 104 8.70 -15.05 32.82
N PHE A 105 8.27 -13.82 32.56
CA PHE A 105 7.03 -13.52 31.85
C PHE A 105 7.08 -12.14 31.17
N TYR A 106 6.24 -11.95 30.15
CA TYR A 106 6.01 -10.63 29.56
C TYR A 106 4.80 -9.94 30.21
N VAL A 107 4.83 -8.62 30.30
CA VAL A 107 3.62 -7.80 30.49
C VAL A 107 3.46 -6.89 29.29
N VAL A 108 2.26 -6.90 28.70
CA VAL A 108 1.95 -6.20 27.45
C VAL A 108 0.65 -5.42 27.61
N TYR A 109 0.65 -4.14 27.23
CA TYR A 109 -0.59 -3.38 27.15
C TYR A 109 -1.47 -3.85 25.99
N GLY A 110 -2.78 -3.94 26.23
CA GLY A 110 -3.74 -4.44 25.24
C GLY A 110 -4.03 -3.48 24.08
N ASP A 111 -3.59 -2.23 24.19
CA ASP A 111 -3.70 -1.18 23.17
C ASP A 111 -2.38 -0.95 22.40
N VAL A 112 -1.44 -1.89 22.51
CA VAL A 112 -0.14 -1.82 21.85
C VAL A 112 0.00 -2.94 20.81
N ILE A 113 0.55 -2.58 19.64
CA ILE A 113 0.92 -3.49 18.54
C ILE A 113 2.39 -3.32 18.20
N PHE A 114 3.07 -4.41 17.88
CA PHE A 114 4.50 -4.41 17.58
C PHE A 114 4.90 -5.56 16.68
N ARG A 115 6.06 -5.42 16.02
CA ARG A 115 6.63 -6.47 15.17
C ARG A 115 7.41 -7.52 15.96
N SER A 116 7.63 -8.66 15.33
CA SER A 116 8.58 -9.69 15.79
C SER A 116 9.96 -9.16 16.17
N SER A 117 10.47 -8.17 15.44
CA SER A 117 11.77 -7.54 15.74
C SER A 117 11.81 -6.89 17.12
N VAL A 118 10.70 -6.37 17.62
CA VAL A 118 10.60 -5.80 18.98
C VAL A 118 10.82 -6.89 20.03
N VAL A 119 10.17 -8.06 19.88
CA VAL A 119 10.35 -9.18 20.81
C VAL A 119 11.78 -9.73 20.76
N ARG A 120 12.41 -9.79 19.58
CA ARG A 120 13.82 -10.16 19.44
C ARG A 120 14.76 -9.24 20.23
N LEU A 121 14.50 -7.93 20.17
CA LEU A 121 15.30 -6.91 20.85
C LEU A 121 15.11 -6.94 22.38
N LEU A 122 13.92 -7.33 22.86
CA LEU A 122 13.66 -7.53 24.29
C LEU A 122 14.48 -8.68 24.92
N GLY A 123 15.26 -9.42 24.13
CA GLY A 123 16.58 -9.93 24.53
C GLY A 123 16.69 -10.80 25.81
N LEU A 124 17.92 -10.87 26.35
CA LEU A 124 18.28 -11.59 27.57
C LEU A 124 18.13 -10.67 28.79
N GLY A 125 17.73 -11.24 29.94
CA GLY A 125 17.54 -10.51 31.19
C GLY A 125 16.26 -9.67 31.23
N THR A 126 16.14 -8.81 32.22
CA THR A 126 14.95 -7.97 32.41
C THR A 126 15.04 -6.70 31.58
N THR A 127 14.10 -6.55 30.64
CA THR A 127 14.12 -5.49 29.62
C THR A 127 12.77 -4.80 29.52
N LEU A 128 12.78 -3.52 29.15
CA LEU A 128 11.56 -2.78 28.84
C LEU A 128 11.69 -2.03 27.53
N LEU A 129 10.58 -1.92 26.81
CA LEU A 129 10.52 -1.23 25.53
C LEU A 129 10.46 0.27 25.74
N VAL A 130 11.26 1.03 24.99
CA VAL A 130 11.24 2.49 25.00
C VAL A 130 11.15 3.03 23.57
N SER A 131 10.12 3.81 23.29
CA SER A 131 10.00 4.58 22.05
C SER A 131 10.89 5.82 22.11
N SER A 132 11.84 5.93 21.17
CA SER A 132 12.81 7.02 21.10
C SER A 132 12.18 8.38 20.80
N ASP A 133 11.13 8.36 19.98
CA ASP A 133 10.55 9.57 19.43
C ASP A 133 9.48 10.15 20.35
N ALA A 134 9.13 9.39 21.41
CA ALA A 134 8.14 9.73 22.42
C ALA A 134 6.88 10.39 21.80
N PRO A 135 6.22 9.71 20.84
CA PRO A 135 5.09 10.27 20.10
C PRO A 135 3.95 10.72 21.02
N GLY A 136 3.84 10.13 22.22
CA GLY A 136 2.94 10.55 23.28
C GLY A 136 3.15 12.00 23.71
N ILE A 137 4.38 12.55 23.64
CA ILE A 137 4.63 13.96 23.99
C ILE A 137 3.89 14.88 23.03
N GLN A 138 3.83 14.51 21.75
CA GLN A 138 3.12 15.30 20.74
C GLN A 138 1.60 15.13 20.83
N SER A 139 1.10 13.95 21.21
CA SER A 139 -0.33 13.64 21.20
C SER A 139 -1.03 13.91 22.54
N LYS A 140 -0.36 13.61 23.66
CA LYS A 140 -0.87 13.68 25.05
C LYS A 140 -0.26 14.85 25.84
N GLY A 141 0.95 15.29 25.49
CA GLY A 141 1.71 16.31 26.22
C GLY A 141 2.65 15.71 27.27
N PHE A 142 3.73 16.43 27.60
CA PHE A 142 4.86 15.90 28.38
C PHE A 142 4.49 15.32 29.75
N ALA A 143 3.51 15.92 30.45
CA ALA A 143 3.11 15.49 31.79
C ALA A 143 2.32 14.16 31.81
N ASP A 144 1.66 13.82 30.70
CA ASP A 144 0.76 12.67 30.58
C ASP A 144 1.43 11.43 29.96
N VAL A 145 2.72 11.52 29.63
CA VAL A 145 3.52 10.45 29.03
C VAL A 145 4.31 9.70 30.09
N GLU A 146 4.41 8.39 29.92
CA GLU A 146 5.22 7.51 30.76
C GLU A 146 6.69 7.64 30.33
N ILE A 147 7.39 8.62 30.89
CA ILE A 147 8.77 8.96 30.52
C ILE A 147 9.75 7.97 31.14
N VAL A 148 10.76 7.57 30.38
CA VAL A 148 11.90 6.75 30.83
C VAL A 148 13.17 7.60 30.80
N THR A 149 13.94 7.59 31.89
CA THR A 149 15.29 8.14 31.95
C THR A 149 16.30 7.01 32.14
N GLU A 150 17.52 7.22 31.65
CA GLU A 150 18.56 6.19 31.59
C GLU A 150 19.84 6.69 32.27
N LYS A 151 20.51 5.78 32.99
CA LYS A 151 21.84 6.01 33.56
C LYS A 151 22.68 4.73 33.48
N ALA A 152 23.83 4.82 32.81
CA ALA A 152 24.82 3.75 32.67
C ALA A 152 24.25 2.43 32.07
N GLY A 153 23.47 2.55 31.00
CA GLY A 153 22.81 1.46 30.27
C GLY A 153 21.56 0.90 30.96
N ARG A 154 21.05 1.55 32.01
CA ARG A 154 19.92 1.05 32.83
C ARG A 154 18.87 2.12 33.06
N VAL A 155 17.63 1.68 33.27
CA VAL A 155 16.52 2.57 33.62
C VAL A 155 16.79 3.19 34.99
N ALA A 156 16.76 4.52 35.06
CA ALA A 156 16.98 5.28 36.30
C ALA A 156 15.66 5.78 36.91
N ARG A 157 14.74 6.25 36.06
CA ARG A 157 13.38 6.64 36.44
C ARG A 157 12.40 6.24 35.34
N ILE A 158 11.17 5.90 35.73
CA ILE A 158 10.08 5.56 34.82
C ILE A 158 8.73 6.03 35.36
N GLY A 159 7.91 6.61 34.49
CA GLY A 159 6.52 6.98 34.76
C GLY A 159 6.20 8.46 34.50
N LYS A 160 4.95 8.83 34.76
CA LYS A 160 4.46 10.21 34.58
C LYS A 160 5.13 11.15 35.57
N ASN A 161 5.44 12.38 35.14
CA ASN A 161 6.11 13.40 35.95
C ASN A 161 7.47 12.96 36.54
N ARG A 162 8.14 11.95 35.97
CA ARG A 162 9.45 11.46 36.41
C ARG A 162 10.63 12.00 35.59
N GLY A 163 10.36 12.72 34.50
CA GLY A 163 11.36 13.45 33.72
C GLY A 163 11.49 14.91 34.17
N SER A 164 12.73 15.42 34.21
CA SER A 164 13.05 16.83 34.51
C SER A 164 12.89 17.74 33.29
N SER A 165 13.18 17.23 32.11
CA SER A 165 13.07 17.95 30.82
C SER A 165 13.01 16.95 29.66
N GLN A 166 12.63 17.44 28.47
CA GLN A 166 12.66 16.62 27.26
C GLN A 166 14.11 16.26 26.83
N GLN A 167 15.11 17.03 27.25
CA GLN A 167 16.53 16.76 26.95
C GLN A 167 17.10 15.63 27.81
N ASP A 168 16.57 15.44 29.02
CA ASP A 168 16.98 14.37 29.94
C ASP A 168 16.18 13.06 29.75
N THR A 169 15.27 13.04 28.78
CA THR A 169 14.39 11.91 28.49
C THR A 169 15.08 10.92 27.56
N PHE A 170 15.16 9.66 27.97
CA PHE A 170 15.65 8.58 27.11
C PHE A 170 14.60 8.17 26.06
N GLY A 171 13.32 8.20 26.44
CA GLY A 171 12.16 8.03 25.58
C GLY A 171 10.85 7.80 26.35
N GLU A 172 9.81 7.34 25.66
CA GLU A 172 8.51 6.96 26.21
C GLU A 172 8.43 5.45 26.43
N PHE A 173 7.86 5.00 27.55
CA PHE A 173 7.64 3.58 27.81
C PHE A 173 6.68 2.99 26.78
N GLY A 174 7.11 1.91 26.12
CA GLY A 174 6.40 1.30 25.00
C GLY A 174 5.30 0.31 25.39
N GLY A 175 4.89 0.24 26.66
CA GLY A 175 3.84 -0.67 27.12
C GLY A 175 4.19 -2.17 27.04
N VAL A 176 5.48 -2.51 26.87
CA VAL A 176 5.98 -3.91 26.85
C VAL A 176 7.17 -4.03 27.77
N VAL A 177 7.12 -4.99 28.69
CA VAL A 177 8.23 -5.36 29.59
C VAL A 177 8.40 -6.87 29.61
N ARG A 178 9.65 -7.32 29.67
CA ARG A 178 10.04 -8.72 29.86
C ARG A 178 10.71 -8.84 31.23
N PHE A 179 10.11 -9.61 32.11
CA PHE A 179 10.74 -10.05 33.34
C PHE A 179 11.46 -11.37 33.09
N SER A 180 12.75 -11.42 33.43
CA SER A 180 13.50 -12.67 33.43
C SER A 180 13.18 -13.51 34.67
N ASP A 181 13.53 -14.79 34.63
CA ASP A 181 13.23 -15.71 35.73
C ASP A 181 13.93 -15.32 37.04
N ASP A 182 15.15 -14.79 36.93
CA ASP A 182 15.98 -14.33 38.06
C ASP A 182 15.42 -13.13 38.82
N VAL A 183 14.42 -12.42 38.28
CA VAL A 183 13.75 -11.32 38.99
C VAL A 183 12.32 -11.67 39.43
N ARG A 184 11.85 -12.89 39.14
CA ARG A 184 10.45 -13.27 39.40
C ARG A 184 10.10 -13.13 40.88
N SER A 185 10.98 -13.57 41.77
CA SER A 185 10.82 -13.47 43.23
C SER A 185 10.64 -12.03 43.69
N GLU A 186 11.43 -11.10 43.16
CA GLU A 186 11.40 -9.69 43.51
C GLU A 186 10.11 -9.03 43.06
N VAL A 187 9.57 -9.44 41.90
CA VAL A 187 8.26 -8.97 41.43
C VAL A 187 7.14 -9.50 42.32
N ASP A 188 7.15 -10.80 42.63
CA ASP A 188 6.13 -11.41 43.49
C ASP A 188 6.15 -10.78 44.90
N GLU A 189 7.33 -10.59 45.50
CA GLU A 189 7.48 -9.91 46.80
C GLU A 189 7.00 -8.45 46.74
N ALA A 190 7.32 -7.72 45.66
CA ALA A 190 6.83 -6.36 45.48
C ALA A 190 5.29 -6.33 45.41
N MET A 191 4.68 -7.23 44.66
CA MET A 191 3.22 -7.30 44.54
C MET A 191 2.55 -7.70 45.86
N GLU A 192 3.13 -8.64 46.61
CA GLU A 192 2.67 -9.00 47.96
C GLU A 192 2.79 -7.84 48.94
N LEU A 193 3.86 -7.04 48.89
CA LEU A 193 4.01 -5.88 49.77
C LEU A 193 3.02 -4.76 49.40
N LEU A 194 2.82 -4.53 48.10
CA LEU A 194 1.93 -3.49 47.60
C LEU A 194 0.46 -3.81 47.86
N PHE A 195 0.04 -5.08 47.89
CA PHE A 195 -1.38 -5.47 47.99
C PHE A 195 -1.74 -6.44 49.13
N GLY A 196 -0.75 -7.04 49.80
CA GLY A 196 -0.94 -8.06 50.85
C GLY A 196 -0.91 -7.51 52.28
N THR A 197 -0.68 -6.21 52.47
CA THR A 197 -0.72 -5.55 53.79
C THR A 197 -2.06 -4.84 54.00
N ASP A 198 -2.51 -4.74 55.26
CA ASP A 198 -3.73 -3.98 55.62
C ASP A 198 -3.61 -2.46 55.32
N ARG A 199 -2.41 -1.98 54.94
CA ARG A 199 -2.12 -0.58 54.65
C ARG A 199 -1.26 -0.46 53.40
N LEU A 200 -1.89 -0.08 52.30
CA LEU A 200 -1.21 0.29 51.06
C LEU A 200 -0.21 1.45 51.30
N PRO A 201 0.88 1.53 50.52
CA PRO A 201 1.75 2.70 50.53
C PRO A 201 0.94 3.98 50.26
N TRP A 202 1.23 5.06 50.98
CA TRP A 202 0.49 6.34 50.90
C TRP A 202 0.47 6.98 49.50
N TRP A 203 1.41 6.60 48.64
CA TRP A 203 1.53 7.07 47.26
C TRP A 203 0.83 6.16 46.24
N LEU A 204 0.37 4.98 46.65
CA LEU A 204 -0.27 3.99 45.78
C LEU A 204 -1.79 4.02 45.99
N GLU A 205 -2.50 4.44 44.96
CA GLU A 205 -3.96 4.36 44.88
C GLU A 205 -4.37 3.18 43.97
N PRO A 206 -5.10 2.16 44.47
CA PRO A 206 -5.46 0.99 43.67
C PRO A 206 -6.20 1.32 42.38
N GLN A 207 -7.07 2.33 42.40
CA GLN A 207 -7.91 2.73 41.26
C GLN A 207 -7.09 3.40 40.15
N THR A 208 -5.95 4.02 40.47
CA THR A 208 -5.14 4.79 39.49
C THR A 208 -3.75 4.20 39.28
N SER A 209 -3.38 3.16 40.03
CA SER A 209 -2.09 2.48 39.94
C SER A 209 -1.76 1.96 38.53
N SER A 210 -0.56 2.28 38.07
CA SER A 210 -0.04 1.94 36.74
C SER A 210 1.06 0.89 36.80
N LEU A 211 1.39 0.28 35.66
CA LEU A 211 2.54 -0.61 35.57
C LEU A 211 3.85 0.13 35.88
N CYS A 212 3.96 1.40 35.47
CA CYS A 212 5.12 2.24 35.75
C CYS A 212 5.39 2.42 37.25
N ASP A 213 4.36 2.40 38.09
CA ASP A 213 4.53 2.50 39.55
C ASP A 213 5.27 1.29 40.12
N LEU A 214 4.93 0.08 39.66
CA LEU A 214 5.66 -1.14 40.03
C LEU A 214 7.09 -1.12 39.47
N LEU A 215 7.26 -0.75 38.20
CA LEU A 215 8.58 -0.70 37.58
C LEU A 215 9.51 0.29 38.32
N GLN A 216 9.00 1.47 38.68
CA GLN A 216 9.75 2.44 39.47
C GLN A 216 10.08 1.91 40.87
N TYR A 217 9.13 1.24 41.54
CA TYR A 217 9.37 0.62 42.84
C TYR A 217 10.47 -0.46 42.79
N LEU A 218 10.47 -1.30 41.76
CA LEU A 218 11.51 -2.31 41.54
C LEU A 218 12.88 -1.68 41.23
N VAL A 219 12.91 -0.61 40.41
CA VAL A 219 14.13 0.16 40.15
C VAL A 219 14.71 0.73 41.45
N ASP A 220 13.89 1.31 42.32
CA ASP A 220 14.34 1.87 43.60
C ASP A 220 14.83 0.79 44.59
N ARG A 221 14.39 -0.47 44.43
CA ARG A 221 14.90 -1.65 45.15
C ARG A 221 16.13 -2.29 44.52
N GLY A 222 16.63 -1.73 43.40
CA GLY A 222 17.87 -2.16 42.76
C GLY A 222 17.70 -3.19 41.64
N VAL A 223 16.46 -3.51 41.23
CA VAL A 223 16.23 -4.37 40.06
C VAL A 223 16.69 -3.63 38.80
N ALA A 224 17.56 -4.28 38.03
CA ALA A 224 18.14 -3.68 36.83
C ALA A 224 17.27 -3.95 35.60
N PHE A 225 16.65 -2.89 35.06
CA PHE A 225 15.98 -2.93 33.76
C PHE A 225 16.91 -2.37 32.68
N THR A 226 17.08 -3.13 31.60
CA THR A 226 17.77 -2.65 30.40
C THR A 226 16.74 -2.03 29.44
N PRO A 227 16.84 -0.73 29.12
CA PRO A 227 15.90 -0.11 28.20
C PRO A 227 16.26 -0.49 26.75
N VAL A 228 15.27 -0.98 26.01
CA VAL A 228 15.39 -1.34 24.59
C VAL A 228 14.75 -0.23 23.77
N LYS A 229 15.60 0.56 23.10
CA LYS A 229 15.16 1.71 22.33
C LYS A 229 14.71 1.31 20.93
N ILE A 230 13.52 1.76 20.55
CA ILE A 230 12.94 1.57 19.21
C ILE A 230 12.42 2.89 18.65
N SER A 231 12.44 3.03 17.33
CA SER A 231 11.86 4.20 16.62
C SER A 231 10.70 3.82 15.71
N HIS A 232 10.57 2.54 15.34
CA HIS A 232 9.57 2.04 14.39
C HIS A 232 9.15 0.61 14.75
N GLY A 233 8.12 0.10 14.08
CA GLY A 233 7.65 -1.27 14.27
C GLY A 233 6.85 -1.47 15.56
N TRP A 234 6.27 -0.39 16.08
CA TRP A 234 5.46 -0.35 17.29
C TRP A 234 4.47 0.81 17.21
N HIS A 235 3.25 0.60 17.70
CA HIS A 235 2.27 1.67 17.93
C HIS A 235 1.51 1.42 19.23
N GLU A 236 1.25 2.50 19.97
CA GLU A 236 0.26 2.55 21.05
C GLU A 236 -0.99 3.28 20.53
N VAL A 237 -2.13 2.59 20.49
CA VAL A 237 -3.36 3.07 19.86
C VAL A 237 -4.30 3.63 20.92
N ASN A 238 -4.13 4.91 21.23
CA ASN A 238 -4.92 5.60 22.28
C ASN A 238 -5.98 6.55 21.75
N THR A 239 -5.81 7.07 20.54
CA THR A 239 -6.68 8.07 19.93
C THR A 239 -7.10 7.67 18.51
N GLN A 240 -8.12 8.33 17.97
CA GLN A 240 -8.52 8.12 16.56
C GLN A 240 -7.36 8.39 15.58
N LYS A 241 -6.50 9.37 15.89
CA LYS A 241 -5.32 9.67 15.06
C LYS A 241 -4.31 8.53 15.09
N ASP A 242 -4.10 7.92 16.25
CA ASP A 242 -3.20 6.76 16.40
C ASP A 242 -3.78 5.55 15.67
N LEU A 243 -5.10 5.34 15.73
CA LEU A 243 -5.77 4.27 14.97
C LEU A 243 -5.59 4.45 13.45
N ILE A 244 -5.72 5.68 12.95
CA ILE A 244 -5.46 6.00 11.54
C ILE A 244 -3.98 5.73 11.19
N ARG A 245 -3.03 6.17 12.04
CA ARG A 245 -1.60 5.91 11.83
C ARG A 245 -1.29 4.42 11.79
N ALA A 246 -1.78 3.65 12.75
CA ALA A 246 -1.60 2.20 12.82
C ALA A 246 -2.19 1.49 11.59
N ARG A 247 -3.38 1.89 11.12
CA ARG A 247 -3.98 1.37 9.88
C ARG A 247 -3.23 1.77 8.61
N ASN A 248 -2.48 2.86 8.65
CA ASN A 248 -1.70 3.32 7.51
C ASN A 248 -0.27 2.73 7.51
N ASP A 249 0.23 2.27 8.65
CA ASP A 249 1.55 1.62 8.77
C ASP A 249 1.47 0.14 8.41
N THR A 250 1.39 -0.13 7.12
CA THR A 250 1.38 -1.50 6.62
C THR A 250 2.68 -2.26 6.87
N ALA A 251 3.80 -1.55 7.05
CA ALA A 251 5.08 -2.19 7.28
C ALA A 251 5.07 -2.93 8.61
N LEU A 252 4.26 -2.49 9.58
CA LEU A 252 4.08 -3.18 10.86
C LEU A 252 3.61 -4.64 10.69
N PHE A 253 2.80 -4.92 9.68
CA PHE A 253 2.12 -6.20 9.50
C PHE A 253 2.82 -7.17 8.53
N LEU A 254 3.99 -6.80 8.01
CA LEU A 254 4.79 -7.70 7.18
C LEU A 254 5.27 -8.90 8.02
N SER A 255 5.21 -10.11 7.46
CA SER A 255 5.79 -11.29 8.08
C SER A 255 7.32 -11.24 8.05
N GLU A 256 7.98 -12.13 8.77
CA GLU A 256 9.45 -12.25 8.70
C GLU A 256 9.93 -12.70 7.32
N GLU A 257 9.15 -13.57 6.66
CA GLU A 257 9.43 -14.00 5.30
C GLU A 257 9.29 -12.83 4.31
N ASP A 258 8.27 -11.98 4.49
CA ASP A 258 8.08 -10.77 3.66
C ASP A 258 9.27 -9.81 3.81
N VAL A 259 9.71 -9.56 5.06
CA VAL A 259 10.89 -8.71 5.31
C VAL A 259 12.13 -9.32 4.70
N ARG A 260 12.38 -10.62 4.92
CA ARG A 260 13.52 -11.32 4.34
C ARG A 260 13.53 -11.22 2.82
N SER A 261 12.39 -11.47 2.19
CA SER A 261 12.21 -11.39 0.74
C SER A 261 12.46 -9.98 0.21
N GLN A 262 11.91 -8.97 0.89
CA GLN A 262 12.10 -7.56 0.57
C GLN A 262 13.57 -7.15 0.67
N VAL A 263 14.24 -7.50 1.79
CA VAL A 263 15.65 -7.17 2.03
C VAL A 263 16.56 -7.92 1.06
N LEU A 264 16.24 -9.17 0.70
CA LEU A 264 16.96 -9.93 -0.31
C LEU A 264 16.90 -9.23 -1.68
N ALA A 265 15.72 -8.76 -2.08
CA ALA A 265 15.55 -8.02 -3.34
C ALA A 265 16.33 -6.68 -3.32
N MET A 266 16.27 -5.94 -2.20
CA MET A 266 17.11 -4.75 -2.00
C MET A 266 18.61 -5.07 -2.08
N GLY A 267 19.03 -6.21 -1.55
CA GLY A 267 20.41 -6.68 -1.63
C GLY A 267 20.84 -6.97 -3.06
N ALA A 268 19.97 -7.54 -3.90
CA ALA A 268 20.24 -7.73 -5.32
C ALA A 268 20.39 -6.38 -6.05
N CYS A 269 19.52 -5.39 -5.78
CA CYS A 269 19.66 -4.03 -6.31
C CYS A 269 20.98 -3.39 -5.85
N PHE A 270 21.30 -3.47 -4.56
CA PHE A 270 22.55 -2.95 -4.00
C PHE A 270 23.79 -3.56 -4.67
N LEU A 271 23.79 -4.89 -4.89
CA LEU A 271 24.88 -5.58 -5.56
C LEU A 271 25.00 -5.17 -7.03
N SER A 272 23.87 -5.02 -7.73
CA SER A 272 23.84 -4.52 -9.12
C SER A 272 24.49 -3.14 -9.21
N GLU A 273 24.09 -2.20 -8.36
CA GLU A 273 24.64 -0.85 -8.34
C GLU A 273 26.13 -0.82 -7.96
N ALA A 274 26.56 -1.66 -7.00
CA ALA A 274 27.97 -1.81 -6.67
C ALA A 274 28.80 -2.36 -7.85
N ASN A 275 28.24 -3.32 -8.58
CA ASN A 275 28.83 -3.88 -9.80
C ASN A 275 28.95 -2.83 -10.91
N ASP A 276 27.94 -1.98 -11.08
CA ASP A 276 27.93 -0.93 -12.10
C ASP A 276 28.93 0.18 -11.79
N LEU A 277 29.07 0.54 -10.51
CA LEU A 277 30.11 1.46 -10.02
C LEU A 277 31.52 0.86 -10.00
N LYS A 278 31.67 -0.41 -10.34
CA LYS A 278 32.95 -1.16 -10.29
C LYS A 278 33.59 -1.10 -8.91
N ARG A 279 32.79 -1.33 -7.87
CA ARG A 279 33.22 -1.33 -6.47
C ARG A 279 33.06 -2.73 -5.86
N PRO A 280 34.15 -3.43 -5.52
CA PRO A 280 34.05 -4.67 -4.76
C PRO A 280 33.38 -4.41 -3.41
N LEU A 281 32.63 -5.37 -2.89
CA LEU A 281 31.86 -5.19 -1.65
C LEU A 281 32.74 -4.86 -0.44
N SER A 282 34.01 -5.30 -0.43
CA SER A 282 34.99 -4.93 0.60
C SER A 282 35.34 -3.45 0.58
N THR A 283 35.46 -2.86 -0.61
CA THR A 283 35.66 -1.42 -0.81
C THR A 283 34.41 -0.65 -0.41
N VAL A 284 33.23 -1.11 -0.83
CA VAL A 284 31.94 -0.50 -0.46
C VAL A 284 31.78 -0.45 1.06
N ALA A 285 32.10 -1.53 1.78
CA ALA A 285 32.05 -1.56 3.25
C ALA A 285 32.87 -0.42 3.90
N VAL A 286 34.10 -0.21 3.40
CA VAL A 286 34.99 0.84 3.90
C VAL A 286 34.46 2.23 3.56
N GLU A 287 34.09 2.47 2.30
CA GLU A 287 33.64 3.78 1.82
C GLU A 287 32.30 4.21 2.46
N LEU A 288 31.39 3.26 2.71
CA LEU A 288 30.12 3.53 3.39
C LEU A 288 30.24 3.61 4.92
N ASN A 289 31.41 3.26 5.49
CA ASN A 289 31.59 3.08 6.92
C ASN A 289 30.53 2.13 7.52
N VAL A 290 30.43 0.94 6.92
CA VAL A 290 29.52 -0.15 7.31
C VAL A 290 30.34 -1.43 7.44
N SER A 291 30.02 -2.27 8.43
CA SER A 291 30.73 -3.56 8.54
C SER A 291 30.44 -4.44 7.33
N PHE A 292 31.45 -5.18 6.89
CA PHE A 292 31.27 -6.15 5.79
C PHE A 292 30.18 -7.19 6.11
N SER A 293 30.04 -7.55 7.40
CA SER A 293 28.96 -8.43 7.87
C SER A 293 27.55 -7.86 7.66
N LYS A 294 27.35 -6.54 7.81
CA LYS A 294 26.06 -5.91 7.52
C LYS A 294 25.76 -5.98 6.02
N ILE A 295 26.73 -5.73 5.15
CA ILE A 295 26.56 -5.90 3.70
C ILE A 295 26.21 -7.35 3.35
N GLN A 296 26.91 -8.33 3.92
CA GLN A 296 26.58 -9.75 3.72
C GLN A 296 25.18 -10.10 4.23
N GLY A 297 24.75 -9.51 5.35
CA GLY A 297 23.40 -9.67 5.87
C GLY A 297 22.35 -9.13 4.91
N LEU A 298 22.60 -7.96 4.30
CA LEU A 298 21.71 -7.35 3.30
C LEU A 298 21.52 -8.30 2.11
N LEU A 299 22.62 -8.82 1.55
CA LEU A 299 22.60 -9.73 0.39
C LEU A 299 21.93 -11.08 0.68
N LYS A 300 21.83 -11.48 1.95
CA LYS A 300 21.19 -12.74 2.35
C LYS A 300 19.74 -12.57 2.81
N GLY A 301 19.24 -11.33 2.90
CA GLY A 301 17.94 -11.04 3.51
C GLY A 301 17.93 -11.22 5.03
N ASP A 302 19.10 -11.18 5.69
CA ASP A 302 19.24 -11.44 7.13
C ASP A 302 19.12 -10.17 7.98
N LEU A 303 19.07 -8.98 7.36
CA LEU A 303 18.90 -7.72 8.09
C LEU A 303 17.43 -7.42 8.37
N GLU A 304 17.19 -6.70 9.45
CA GLU A 304 15.92 -6.00 9.67
C GLU A 304 15.77 -4.85 8.65
N LEU A 305 14.53 -4.48 8.36
CA LEU A 305 14.21 -3.47 7.34
C LEU A 305 14.91 -2.12 7.58
N ASN A 306 15.04 -1.70 8.85
CA ASN A 306 15.70 -0.45 9.21
C ASN A 306 17.22 -0.52 9.04
N ASP A 307 17.85 -1.65 9.38
CA ASP A 307 19.28 -1.85 9.15
C ASP A 307 19.57 -1.88 7.64
N ALA A 308 18.73 -2.54 6.86
CA ALA A 308 18.82 -2.50 5.40
C ALA A 308 18.71 -1.06 4.88
N LEU A 309 17.68 -0.32 5.30
CA LEU A 309 17.48 1.08 4.92
C LEU A 309 18.67 1.97 5.30
N GLU A 310 19.30 1.76 6.45
CA GLU A 310 20.51 2.49 6.87
C GLU A 310 21.65 2.27 5.86
N VAL A 311 21.88 1.03 5.45
CA VAL A 311 22.91 0.68 4.46
C VAL A 311 22.61 1.30 3.10
N LEU A 312 21.36 1.19 2.61
CA LEU A 312 20.96 1.78 1.33
C LEU A 312 21.06 3.31 1.34
N ARG A 313 20.68 3.97 2.43
CA ARG A 313 20.84 5.43 2.59
C ARG A 313 22.31 5.84 2.55
N LYS A 314 23.19 5.10 3.21
CA LYS A 314 24.64 5.36 3.15
C LYS A 314 25.15 5.23 1.72
N MET A 315 24.71 4.21 0.98
CA MET A 315 25.05 4.07 -0.45
C MET A 315 24.61 5.30 -1.25
N SER A 316 23.37 5.76 -1.06
CA SER A 316 22.81 6.90 -1.78
C SER A 316 23.46 8.24 -1.42
N LEU A 317 24.03 8.36 -0.22
CA LEU A 317 24.75 9.56 0.22
C LEU A 317 26.19 9.61 -0.29
N VAL A 318 26.85 8.45 -0.42
CA VAL A 318 28.26 8.36 -0.81
C VAL A 318 28.42 8.25 -2.33
N TYR A 319 27.50 7.56 -3.00
CA TYR A 319 27.52 7.34 -4.45
C TYR A 319 26.35 8.04 -5.15
N PRO A 320 26.45 8.32 -6.46
CA PRO A 320 25.38 8.95 -7.24
C PRO A 320 24.25 7.96 -7.59
N VAL A 321 23.80 7.19 -6.60
CA VAL A 321 22.71 6.20 -6.72
C VAL A 321 21.53 6.71 -5.92
N PRO A 322 20.36 6.96 -6.54
CA PRO A 322 19.24 7.50 -5.81
C PRO A 322 18.53 6.38 -5.02
N LEU A 323 18.03 6.70 -3.83
CA LEU A 323 17.45 5.70 -2.93
C LEU A 323 16.25 4.94 -3.54
N ASN A 324 15.53 5.53 -4.51
CA ASN A 324 14.41 4.88 -5.19
C ASN A 324 14.83 3.73 -6.12
N ASP A 325 16.11 3.66 -6.53
CA ASP A 325 16.63 2.56 -7.34
C ASP A 325 17.06 1.37 -6.45
N LEU A 326 17.29 1.64 -5.17
CA LEU A 326 17.71 0.66 -4.17
C LEU A 326 16.54 0.12 -3.32
N TRP A 327 15.56 0.96 -3.04
CA TRP A 327 14.44 0.64 -2.16
C TRP A 327 13.30 -0.02 -2.91
N LEU A 328 13.02 -1.27 -2.57
CA LEU A 328 11.86 -2.02 -3.06
C LEU A 328 10.82 -2.14 -1.95
N GLU A 329 9.57 -1.78 -2.23
CA GLU A 329 8.47 -2.05 -1.29
C GLU A 329 8.23 -3.55 -1.15
N ALA A 330 7.73 -3.97 0.01
CA ALA A 330 7.33 -5.37 0.20
C ALA A 330 6.18 -5.73 -0.76
N ASP A 331 6.22 -6.97 -1.26
CA ASP A 331 5.11 -7.52 -2.04
C ASP A 331 3.88 -7.62 -1.15
N ASP A 332 2.88 -6.78 -1.43
CA ASP A 332 1.63 -6.72 -0.66
C ASP A 332 0.53 -7.63 -1.24
N THR A 333 0.94 -8.59 -2.07
CA THR A 333 0.07 -9.57 -2.70
C THR A 333 0.24 -10.97 -2.10
N THR A 334 -0.84 -11.74 -2.11
CA THR A 334 -0.82 -13.17 -1.81
C THR A 334 -0.61 -13.94 -3.11
N PHE A 335 0.65 -14.26 -3.42
CA PHE A 335 1.03 -15.01 -4.62
C PHE A 335 0.62 -14.29 -5.92
N GLY A 336 0.85 -12.97 -5.93
CA GLY A 336 0.55 -12.10 -7.07
C GLY A 336 -0.90 -11.63 -7.15
N VAL A 337 -1.74 -11.95 -6.16
CA VAL A 337 -3.12 -11.43 -6.09
C VAL A 337 -3.35 -10.69 -4.79
N ARG A 338 -3.96 -9.52 -4.86
CA ARG A 338 -4.43 -8.79 -3.68
C ARG A 338 -5.94 -8.63 -3.77
N PHE A 339 -6.64 -9.22 -2.82
CA PHE A 339 -8.09 -9.20 -2.74
C PHE A 339 -8.56 -8.06 -1.82
N PHE A 340 -9.68 -7.43 -2.17
CA PHE A 340 -10.27 -6.35 -1.39
C PHE A 340 -11.79 -6.49 -1.37
N THR A 341 -12.33 -6.76 -0.18
CA THR A 341 -13.75 -7.01 0.01
C THR A 341 -14.57 -5.74 -0.12
N ARG A 342 -15.85 -5.91 -0.42
CA ARG A 342 -16.84 -4.86 -0.39
C ARG A 342 -16.91 -4.17 0.97
N GLU A 343 -16.88 -4.93 2.07
CA GLU A 343 -16.97 -4.35 3.41
C GLU A 343 -15.75 -3.47 3.72
N ALA A 344 -14.56 -3.86 3.24
CA ALA A 344 -13.37 -3.02 3.33
C ALA A 344 -13.49 -1.75 2.47
N SER A 345 -14.09 -1.86 1.28
CA SER A 345 -14.42 -0.70 0.44
C SER A 345 -15.41 0.24 1.14
N GLU A 346 -16.49 -0.28 1.73
CA GLU A 346 -17.45 0.48 2.54
C GLU A 346 -16.79 1.17 3.74
N ALA A 347 -15.85 0.50 4.41
CA ALA A 347 -15.11 1.07 5.53
C ALA A 347 -14.17 2.23 5.13
N SER A 348 -13.80 2.35 3.85
CA SER A 348 -12.99 3.45 3.30
C SER A 348 -13.81 4.65 2.81
N ALA A 349 -15.14 4.62 2.99
CA ALA A 349 -16.05 5.61 2.43
C ALA A 349 -15.75 7.03 2.92
N ARG A 350 -15.77 7.97 1.97
CA ARG A 350 -15.58 9.40 2.22
C ARG A 350 -16.49 10.21 1.31
N ILE A 351 -17.28 11.11 1.90
CA ILE A 351 -18.14 12.02 1.16
C ILE A 351 -17.40 13.33 0.94
N LEU A 352 -17.30 13.74 -0.33
CA LEU A 352 -16.71 15.01 -0.72
C LEU A 352 -17.79 15.96 -1.23
N ASP A 353 -17.92 17.09 -0.54
CA ASP A 353 -18.82 18.16 -0.96
C ASP A 353 -18.21 18.99 -2.08
N ARG A 354 -19.05 19.51 -2.96
CA ARG A 354 -18.66 20.52 -3.98
C ARG A 354 -19.57 21.74 -3.90
N PRO A 355 -19.14 22.90 -4.44
CA PRO A 355 -19.99 24.08 -4.52
C PRO A 355 -21.36 23.79 -5.14
N ASP A 356 -22.38 24.49 -4.64
CA ASP A 356 -23.76 24.42 -5.08
C ASP A 356 -24.48 25.75 -4.82
N VAL A 357 -25.71 25.87 -5.31
CA VAL A 357 -26.60 27.00 -4.98
C VAL A 357 -26.81 27.03 -3.45
N GLY A 358 -26.30 28.08 -2.79
CA GLY A 358 -26.47 28.27 -1.35
C GLY A 358 -25.38 27.63 -0.47
N GLY A 359 -24.30 27.09 -1.03
CA GLY A 359 -23.16 26.62 -0.22
C GLY A 359 -22.38 25.48 -0.86
N ARG A 360 -22.09 24.45 -0.07
CA ARG A 360 -21.49 23.20 -0.54
C ARG A 360 -22.43 22.05 -0.17
N THR A 361 -22.62 21.12 -1.07
CA THR A 361 -23.47 19.94 -0.84
C THR A 361 -22.72 18.67 -1.23
N PRO A 362 -23.06 17.51 -0.63
CA PRO A 362 -22.50 16.22 -1.00
C PRO A 362 -22.56 16.00 -2.50
N TYR A 363 -21.42 15.67 -3.10
CA TYR A 363 -21.33 15.47 -4.55
C TYR A 363 -20.96 14.03 -4.90
N TYR A 364 -19.96 13.49 -4.20
CA TYR A 364 -19.51 12.11 -4.38
C TYR A 364 -19.33 11.41 -3.04
N GLU A 365 -19.67 10.13 -3.01
CA GLU A 365 -19.11 9.18 -2.04
C GLU A 365 -18.01 8.38 -2.75
N TYR A 366 -16.78 8.52 -2.30
CA TYR A 366 -15.65 7.72 -2.78
C TYR A 366 -15.41 6.54 -1.86
N ARG A 367 -15.06 5.40 -2.45
CA ARG A 367 -14.58 4.21 -1.75
C ARG A 367 -13.41 3.61 -2.51
N ASP A 368 -12.42 3.16 -1.78
CA ASP A 368 -11.26 2.49 -2.33
C ASP A 368 -11.68 1.12 -2.89
N ALA A 369 -10.96 0.67 -3.92
CA ALA A 369 -11.00 -0.70 -4.41
C ALA A 369 -9.60 -1.32 -4.34
N ALA A 370 -9.44 -2.57 -4.79
CA ALA A 370 -8.18 -3.28 -4.71
C ALA A 370 -7.01 -2.51 -5.37
N MET A 371 -6.04 -2.13 -4.55
CA MET A 371 -4.79 -1.49 -4.93
C MET A 371 -3.62 -2.27 -4.35
N SER A 372 -2.54 -2.41 -5.11
CA SER A 372 -1.29 -3.03 -4.68
C SER A 372 -0.11 -2.08 -4.92
N ARG A 373 0.87 -2.13 -4.02
CA ARG A 373 2.18 -1.44 -4.20
C ARG A 373 2.93 -1.93 -5.43
N CYS A 374 2.72 -3.18 -5.82
CA CYS A 374 3.31 -3.79 -7.00
C CYS A 374 2.65 -3.30 -8.31
N GLY A 375 1.60 -2.48 -8.25
CA GLY A 375 0.83 -2.03 -9.41
C GLY A 375 0.57 -0.52 -9.44
N GLN A 376 0.17 -0.04 -10.62
CA GLN A 376 -0.04 1.40 -10.88
C GLN A 376 -1.50 1.85 -10.78
N PHE A 377 -2.42 0.93 -10.48
CA PHE A 377 -3.84 1.22 -10.37
C PHE A 377 -4.15 2.10 -9.15
N ARG A 378 -5.08 3.03 -9.34
CA ARG A 378 -5.80 3.79 -8.31
C ARG A 378 -7.30 3.75 -8.66
N PRO A 379 -7.94 2.58 -8.50
CA PRO A 379 -9.34 2.38 -8.81
C PRO A 379 -10.21 2.88 -7.65
N GLU A 380 -11.22 3.65 -7.99
CA GLU A 380 -12.18 4.21 -7.05
C GLU A 380 -13.59 3.76 -7.44
N TRP A 381 -14.34 3.30 -6.45
CA TRP A 381 -15.79 3.21 -6.54
C TRP A 381 -16.33 4.58 -6.16
N ILE A 382 -17.17 5.17 -7.02
CA ILE A 382 -17.68 6.52 -6.81
C ILE A 382 -19.19 6.49 -7.02
N ARG A 383 -19.94 7.00 -6.04
CA ARG A 383 -21.39 7.19 -6.17
C ARG A 383 -21.71 8.65 -6.42
N GLU A 384 -22.50 8.90 -7.45
CA GLU A 384 -23.00 10.23 -7.80
C GLU A 384 -24.14 10.64 -6.87
N LEU A 385 -23.85 11.52 -5.89
CA LEU A 385 -24.86 12.00 -4.94
C LEU A 385 -25.65 13.19 -5.48
N ARG A 386 -25.08 13.94 -6.43
CA ARG A 386 -25.75 15.08 -7.06
C ARG A 386 -26.68 14.60 -8.18
N VAL A 387 -27.95 14.98 -8.10
CA VAL A 387 -28.96 14.64 -9.09
C VAL A 387 -29.14 15.80 -10.08
N VAL A 388 -28.94 15.50 -11.37
CA VAL A 388 -29.15 16.41 -12.50
C VAL A 388 -29.94 15.63 -13.57
N ASP A 389 -31.21 15.97 -13.67
CA ASP A 389 -32.22 15.34 -14.51
C ASP A 389 -32.25 15.88 -15.96
N THR A 390 -31.30 16.75 -16.30
CA THR A 390 -31.18 17.36 -17.63
C THR A 390 -29.83 17.03 -18.26
N PRO A 391 -29.76 16.74 -19.58
CA PRO A 391 -28.50 16.51 -20.27
C PRO A 391 -27.77 17.82 -20.66
N ASP A 392 -28.02 18.93 -19.95
CA ASP A 392 -27.37 20.22 -20.22
C ASP A 392 -25.90 20.19 -19.74
N PRO A 393 -24.91 20.32 -20.65
CA PRO A 393 -23.51 20.34 -20.27
C PRO A 393 -23.10 21.56 -19.43
N LEU A 394 -23.91 22.62 -19.42
CA LEU A 394 -23.63 23.86 -18.70
C LEU A 394 -24.49 24.03 -17.45
N ASP A 395 -25.16 22.96 -16.98
CA ASP A 395 -25.97 23.01 -15.77
C ASP A 395 -25.12 23.47 -14.57
N SER A 396 -25.56 24.54 -13.90
CA SER A 396 -24.86 25.17 -12.77
C SER A 396 -24.62 24.25 -11.56
N ARG A 397 -25.40 23.17 -11.44
CA ARG A 397 -25.25 22.13 -10.40
C ARG A 397 -24.01 21.26 -10.66
N VAL A 398 -23.56 21.16 -11.90
CA VAL A 398 -22.42 20.33 -12.30
C VAL A 398 -21.13 21.04 -11.94
N GLN A 399 -20.23 20.33 -11.26
CA GLN A 399 -18.95 20.86 -10.85
C GLN A 399 -17.85 20.01 -11.50
N LEU A 400 -17.19 20.54 -12.53
CA LEU A 400 -16.04 19.88 -13.17
C LEU A 400 -14.84 19.85 -12.21
N ASN A 401 -14.04 18.78 -12.27
CA ASN A 401 -12.70 18.80 -11.69
C ASN A 401 -11.74 19.61 -12.59
N ASN A 402 -10.46 19.71 -12.21
CA ASN A 402 -9.44 20.39 -13.01
C ASN A 402 -8.70 19.46 -13.98
N GLY A 403 -9.22 18.25 -14.19
CA GLY A 403 -8.45 17.14 -14.72
C GLY A 403 -7.39 16.65 -13.73
N HIS A 404 -6.78 15.49 -14.01
CA HIS A 404 -5.75 14.91 -13.17
C HIS A 404 -4.74 14.13 -14.02
N LEU A 405 -3.55 13.87 -13.47
CA LEU A 405 -2.42 13.26 -14.20
C LEU A 405 -2.68 11.81 -14.65
N MET A 406 -3.55 11.11 -13.95
CA MET A 406 -3.76 9.68 -14.19
C MET A 406 -4.65 9.51 -15.42
N MET A 407 -4.33 8.50 -16.23
CA MET A 407 -5.30 8.02 -17.24
C MET A 407 -6.49 7.43 -16.52
N GLN A 408 -7.67 7.48 -17.12
CA GLN A 408 -8.86 6.91 -16.50
C GLN A 408 -9.69 6.15 -17.53
N THR A 409 -10.08 4.93 -17.14
CA THR A 409 -11.18 4.21 -17.78
C THR A 409 -12.28 3.97 -16.76
N THR A 410 -13.53 4.10 -17.19
CA THR A 410 -14.68 4.07 -16.29
C THR A 410 -15.69 3.05 -16.77
N LEU A 411 -16.21 2.23 -15.85
CA LEU A 411 -17.44 1.47 -16.05
C LEU A 411 -18.60 2.22 -15.39
N PHE A 412 -19.71 2.38 -16.11
CA PHE A 412 -20.92 3.00 -15.59
C PHE A 412 -21.93 1.95 -15.10
N ILE A 413 -22.56 2.22 -13.96
CA ILE A 413 -23.57 1.38 -13.32
C ILE A 413 -24.74 2.29 -12.89
N GLY A 414 -25.90 2.13 -13.51
CA GLY A 414 -27.06 3.01 -13.32
C GLY A 414 -27.06 4.24 -14.23
N PRO A 415 -28.00 5.17 -14.02
CA PRO A 415 -28.25 6.29 -14.93
C PRO A 415 -27.32 7.48 -14.63
N VAL A 416 -26.06 7.40 -15.06
CA VAL A 416 -25.02 8.40 -14.81
C VAL A 416 -24.90 9.37 -15.99
N ASN A 417 -24.88 10.68 -15.75
CA ASN A 417 -24.41 11.65 -16.73
C ASN A 417 -22.90 11.80 -16.62
N PHE A 418 -22.19 11.71 -17.74
CA PHE A 418 -20.76 11.94 -17.84
C PHE A 418 -20.50 13.28 -18.54
N TYR A 419 -19.81 14.19 -17.84
CA TYR A 419 -19.43 15.50 -18.34
C TYR A 419 -17.94 15.55 -18.57
N TYR A 420 -17.50 16.17 -19.66
CA TYR A 420 -16.09 16.45 -19.89
C TYR A 420 -15.91 17.75 -20.68
N LYS A 421 -14.71 18.32 -20.59
CA LYS A 421 -14.35 19.54 -21.32
C LYS A 421 -13.13 19.29 -22.20
N ASP A 422 -13.30 19.47 -23.50
CA ASP A 422 -12.23 19.41 -24.49
C ASP A 422 -12.03 20.79 -25.17
N SER A 423 -11.29 20.81 -26.28
CA SER A 423 -11.03 22.02 -27.08
C SER A 423 -12.29 22.62 -27.72
N SER A 424 -13.34 21.83 -27.92
CA SER A 424 -14.60 22.24 -28.56
C SER A 424 -15.65 22.74 -27.57
N GLY A 425 -15.53 22.41 -26.28
CA GLY A 425 -16.42 22.91 -25.24
C GLY A 425 -16.65 21.92 -24.10
N VAL A 426 -17.74 22.11 -23.38
CA VAL A 426 -18.21 21.18 -22.36
C VAL A 426 -19.30 20.29 -22.96
N HIS A 427 -19.19 18.99 -22.73
CA HIS A 427 -20.09 17.98 -23.26
C HIS A 427 -20.75 17.22 -22.12
N CYS A 428 -21.93 16.65 -22.38
CA CYS A 428 -22.65 15.76 -21.48
C CYS A 428 -23.12 14.53 -22.25
N MET A 429 -22.82 13.35 -21.71
CA MET A 429 -23.20 12.06 -22.29
C MET A 429 -23.99 11.26 -21.27
N GLU A 430 -25.17 10.79 -21.67
CA GLU A 430 -26.00 9.93 -20.82
C GLU A 430 -25.50 8.49 -20.87
N MET A 431 -24.93 8.02 -19.77
CA MET A 431 -24.38 6.67 -19.62
C MET A 431 -25.32 5.79 -18.79
N ASN A 432 -25.26 4.48 -19.05
CA ASN A 432 -26.07 3.45 -18.39
C ASN A 432 -25.22 2.23 -18.02
N THR A 433 -25.82 1.29 -17.28
CA THR A 433 -25.14 0.07 -16.82
C THR A 433 -24.46 -0.70 -17.96
N GLY A 434 -23.14 -0.85 -17.87
CA GLY A 434 -22.32 -1.57 -18.83
C GLY A 434 -21.70 -0.69 -19.92
N ASP A 435 -22.07 0.59 -20.00
CA ASP A 435 -21.35 1.55 -20.82
C ASP A 435 -19.97 1.83 -20.19
N SER A 436 -19.05 2.34 -21.00
CA SER A 436 -17.70 2.65 -20.52
C SER A 436 -17.06 3.83 -21.25
N ASN A 437 -16.09 4.47 -20.60
CA ASN A 437 -15.27 5.50 -21.23
C ASN A 437 -13.75 5.30 -21.01
N PHE A 438 -12.98 6.01 -21.82
CA PHE A 438 -11.59 6.35 -21.57
C PHE A 438 -11.45 7.87 -21.66
N ILE A 439 -10.63 8.47 -20.78
CA ILE A 439 -10.32 9.89 -20.80
C ILE A 439 -8.81 10.10 -20.58
N SER A 440 -8.20 10.92 -21.44
CA SER A 440 -6.79 11.29 -21.35
C SER A 440 -6.48 12.13 -20.10
N PRO A 441 -5.21 12.15 -19.64
CA PRO A 441 -4.78 12.97 -18.52
C PRO A 441 -5.13 14.46 -18.70
N PHE A 442 -5.45 15.11 -17.58
CA PHE A 442 -5.76 16.55 -17.45
C PHE A 442 -6.98 17.05 -18.20
N VAL A 443 -7.80 16.18 -18.81
CA VAL A 443 -9.10 16.57 -19.36
C VAL A 443 -10.10 16.75 -18.20
N PRO A 444 -10.65 17.96 -17.97
CA PRO A 444 -11.63 18.20 -16.93
C PRO A 444 -12.91 17.38 -17.12
N HIS A 445 -13.44 16.78 -16.06
CA HIS A 445 -14.64 15.97 -16.13
C HIS A 445 -15.43 15.93 -14.81
N SER A 446 -16.68 15.46 -14.90
CA SER A 446 -17.58 15.22 -13.76
C SER A 446 -18.65 14.18 -14.09
N PHE A 447 -19.40 13.79 -13.06
CA PHE A 447 -20.46 12.80 -13.10
C PHE A 447 -21.60 13.25 -12.20
N THR A 448 -22.84 12.95 -12.60
CA THR A 448 -24.04 13.16 -11.77
C THR A 448 -25.02 12.01 -12.00
N SER A 449 -26.00 11.86 -11.09
CA SER A 449 -27.11 10.92 -11.28
C SER A 449 -28.25 11.61 -12.03
N ARG A 450 -28.92 10.91 -12.95
CA ARG A 450 -30.20 11.37 -13.52
C ARG A 450 -31.41 11.03 -12.66
N ASP A 451 -31.28 10.08 -11.73
CA ASP A 451 -32.40 9.53 -10.96
C ASP A 451 -32.00 9.32 -9.49
N ALA A 452 -32.70 9.97 -8.57
CA ALA A 452 -32.45 9.83 -7.13
C ALA A 452 -32.88 8.47 -6.56
N SER A 453 -33.75 7.74 -7.27
CA SER A 453 -34.32 6.47 -6.82
C SER A 453 -33.48 5.24 -7.20
N VAL A 454 -32.52 5.41 -8.11
CA VAL A 454 -31.64 4.36 -8.62
C VAL A 454 -30.20 4.71 -8.27
N ASP A 455 -29.43 3.71 -7.84
CA ASP A 455 -27.99 3.91 -7.63
C ASP A 455 -27.31 4.24 -8.96
N ALA A 456 -26.68 5.42 -9.00
CA ALA A 456 -25.76 5.85 -10.05
C ALA A 456 -24.35 5.79 -9.47
N ILE A 457 -23.54 4.91 -10.06
CA ILE A 457 -22.21 4.56 -9.59
C ILE A 457 -21.28 4.44 -10.79
N ILE A 458 -20.04 4.85 -10.62
CA ILE A 458 -18.95 4.51 -11.51
C ILE A 458 -17.83 3.72 -10.83
N ILE A 459 -17.19 2.84 -11.60
CA ILE A 459 -15.91 2.25 -11.24
C ILE A 459 -14.84 2.98 -12.04
N ALA A 460 -14.25 4.01 -11.44
CA ALA A 460 -13.23 4.85 -12.05
C ALA A 460 -11.85 4.21 -11.84
N VAL A 461 -11.38 3.47 -12.84
CA VAL A 461 -10.06 2.82 -12.80
C VAL A 461 -9.03 3.79 -13.36
N THR A 462 -8.37 4.52 -12.45
CA THR A 462 -7.27 5.41 -12.84
C THR A 462 -5.92 4.70 -12.75
N TYR A 463 -4.97 5.07 -13.61
CA TYR A 463 -3.64 4.46 -13.62
C TYR A 463 -2.56 5.38 -14.21
N GLY A 464 -1.30 5.10 -13.84
CA GLY A 464 -0.13 5.82 -14.33
C GLY A 464 0.38 5.26 -15.67
N GLY A 465 1.12 6.08 -16.41
CA GLY A 465 1.82 5.65 -17.64
C GLY A 465 3.30 6.04 -17.61
N SER A 466 3.96 6.03 -18.77
CA SER A 466 5.39 6.36 -18.89
C SER A 466 5.74 7.76 -18.38
N VAL A 467 4.86 8.75 -18.51
CA VAL A 467 5.06 10.10 -17.95
C VAL A 467 5.16 10.07 -16.43
N ARG A 468 4.31 9.28 -15.75
CA ARG A 468 4.36 9.12 -14.29
C ARG A 468 5.64 8.40 -13.84
N ARG A 469 6.23 7.56 -14.69
CA ARG A 469 7.51 6.88 -14.44
C ARG A 469 8.69 7.86 -14.53
N ALA A 470 8.70 8.73 -15.53
CA ALA A 470 9.74 9.75 -15.72
C ALA A 470 9.56 10.98 -14.81
N PHE A 471 8.71 10.91 -13.78
CA PHE A 471 8.27 12.08 -13.01
C PHE A 471 9.44 12.85 -12.35
N THR A 472 10.50 12.15 -11.93
CA THR A 472 11.71 12.77 -11.38
C THR A 472 12.45 13.64 -12.40
N GLU A 473 12.49 13.25 -13.67
CA GLU A 473 13.08 14.05 -14.74
C GLU A 473 12.20 15.27 -15.09
N PHE A 474 10.88 15.08 -15.14
CA PHE A 474 9.95 16.21 -15.30
C PHE A 474 10.11 17.25 -14.19
N ALA A 475 10.31 16.81 -12.95
CA ALA A 475 10.55 17.69 -11.81
C ALA A 475 11.89 18.45 -11.89
N ARG A 476 12.90 17.90 -12.58
CA ARG A 476 14.23 18.53 -12.73
C ARG A 476 14.34 19.45 -13.94
N CYS A 477 13.83 19.01 -15.09
CA CYS A 477 13.98 19.71 -16.36
C CYS A 477 12.80 20.63 -16.70
N GLY A 478 11.65 20.41 -16.07
CA GLY A 478 10.42 21.17 -16.33
C GLY A 478 9.67 20.71 -17.58
N SER A 479 8.33 20.75 -17.52
CA SER A 479 7.46 20.29 -18.61
C SER A 479 7.60 21.11 -19.89
N SER A 480 7.95 22.41 -19.80
CA SER A 480 8.13 23.27 -20.98
C SER A 480 9.32 22.84 -21.84
N CYS A 481 10.44 22.43 -21.22
CA CYS A 481 11.60 21.89 -21.94
C CYS A 481 11.24 20.56 -22.62
N VAL A 482 10.57 19.67 -21.90
CA VAL A 482 10.13 18.38 -22.44
C VAL A 482 9.13 18.56 -23.59
N PHE A 483 8.23 19.55 -23.50
CA PHE A 483 7.27 19.85 -24.57
C PHE A 483 7.97 20.21 -25.88
N SER A 484 9.08 20.97 -25.82
CA SER A 484 9.85 21.32 -27.04
C SER A 484 10.42 20.09 -27.76
N LEU A 485 10.77 19.04 -26.99
CA LEU A 485 11.27 17.76 -27.49
C LEU A 485 10.16 16.82 -27.97
N ALA A 486 9.00 16.86 -27.31
CA ALA A 486 7.88 15.96 -27.58
C ALA A 486 6.97 16.45 -28.73
N GLY A 487 6.79 17.76 -28.85
CA GLY A 487 5.77 18.37 -29.72
C GLY A 487 4.35 18.11 -29.19
N ASP A 488 3.35 18.21 -30.07
CA ASP A 488 1.96 17.89 -29.76
C ASP A 488 1.39 16.93 -30.81
N LYS A 489 0.82 15.80 -30.39
CA LYS A 489 0.21 14.85 -31.32
C LYS A 489 -1.06 15.38 -31.99
N ARG A 490 -1.68 16.43 -31.45
CA ARG A 490 -2.80 17.17 -32.07
C ARG A 490 -2.34 18.12 -33.16
N ASP A 491 -1.05 18.47 -33.20
CA ASP A 491 -0.41 19.21 -34.27
C ASP A 491 0.64 18.32 -34.99
N PRO A 492 0.24 17.59 -36.04
CA PRO A 492 1.13 16.67 -36.72
C PRO A 492 2.38 17.34 -37.34
N GLN A 493 2.31 18.63 -37.70
CA GLN A 493 3.46 19.35 -38.24
C GLN A 493 4.46 19.64 -37.14
N LEU A 494 4.00 20.19 -36.02
CA LEU A 494 4.84 20.42 -34.84
C LEU A 494 5.44 19.10 -34.34
N LEU A 495 4.67 18.02 -34.28
CA LEU A 495 5.17 16.70 -33.88
C LEU A 495 6.32 16.22 -34.77
N ARG A 496 6.17 16.28 -36.10
CA ARG A 496 7.24 15.89 -37.04
C ARG A 496 8.48 16.73 -36.87
N ARG A 497 8.30 18.05 -36.74
CA ARG A 497 9.38 19.00 -36.49
C ARG A 497 10.13 18.64 -35.20
N SER A 498 9.42 18.48 -34.08
CA SER A 498 10.04 18.15 -32.79
C SER A 498 10.81 16.83 -32.82
N VAL A 499 10.24 15.78 -33.43
CA VAL A 499 10.92 14.48 -33.59
C VAL A 499 12.22 14.65 -34.40
N MET A 500 12.15 15.29 -35.57
CA MET A 500 13.35 15.48 -36.41
C MET A 500 14.39 16.36 -35.75
N GLN A 501 13.98 17.49 -35.16
CA GLN A 501 14.89 18.43 -34.49
C GLN A 501 15.60 17.78 -33.30
N ARG A 502 14.91 16.94 -32.52
CA ARG A 502 15.54 16.20 -31.42
C ARG A 502 16.64 15.26 -31.91
N HIS A 503 16.42 14.55 -33.01
CA HIS A 503 17.44 13.67 -33.60
C HIS A 503 18.61 14.46 -34.21
N LEU A 504 18.33 15.55 -34.93
CA LEU A 504 19.37 16.46 -35.42
C LEU A 504 20.24 17.02 -34.30
N GLN A 505 19.62 17.48 -33.21
CA GLN A 505 20.32 17.99 -32.03
C GLN A 505 21.15 16.89 -31.35
N ALA A 506 20.62 15.67 -31.23
CA ALA A 506 21.35 14.54 -30.65
C ALA A 506 22.59 14.16 -31.46
N GLU A 507 22.48 14.18 -32.79
CA GLU A 507 23.60 13.95 -33.72
C GLU A 507 24.49 15.18 -33.94
N CYS A 508 24.15 16.33 -33.33
CA CYS A 508 24.81 17.62 -33.56
C CYS A 508 24.87 18.03 -35.04
N LEU A 509 23.87 17.66 -35.83
CA LEU A 509 23.79 17.93 -37.26
C LEU A 509 22.90 19.14 -37.58
N THR A 510 23.28 19.87 -38.61
CA THR A 510 22.40 20.83 -39.28
C THR A 510 21.60 20.15 -40.41
N ALA A 511 20.49 20.76 -40.83
CA ALA A 511 19.70 20.22 -41.95
C ALA A 511 20.50 20.07 -43.26
N PRO A 512 21.41 21.00 -43.65
CA PRO A 512 22.28 20.81 -44.81
C PRO A 512 23.23 19.62 -44.69
N GLU A 513 23.82 19.39 -43.52
CA GLU A 513 24.71 18.24 -43.28
C GLU A 513 23.93 16.92 -43.35
N LEU A 514 22.71 16.89 -42.76
CA LEU A 514 21.82 15.74 -42.88
C LEU A 514 21.41 15.47 -44.33
N ALA A 515 21.17 16.52 -45.12
CA ALA A 515 20.82 16.37 -46.54
C ALA A 515 21.92 15.65 -47.32
N VAL A 516 23.19 16.02 -47.08
CA VAL A 516 24.36 15.36 -47.67
C VAL A 516 24.42 13.89 -47.23
N ALA A 517 24.28 13.61 -45.93
CA ALA A 517 24.35 12.26 -45.39
C ALA A 517 23.21 11.35 -45.90
N ALA A 518 22.00 11.88 -45.98
CA ALA A 518 20.82 11.18 -46.48
C ALA A 518 20.72 11.13 -48.01
N GLN A 519 21.62 11.82 -48.73
CA GLN A 519 21.59 11.98 -50.19
C GLN A 519 20.25 12.57 -50.68
N LEU A 520 19.72 13.54 -49.94
CA LEU A 520 18.49 14.26 -50.27
C LEU A 520 18.81 15.71 -50.67
N PRO A 521 17.94 16.37 -51.46
CA PRO A 521 18.07 17.80 -51.72
C PRO A 521 18.03 18.59 -50.41
N GLU A 522 18.94 19.56 -50.25
CA GLU A 522 19.04 20.40 -49.05
C GLU A 522 17.70 21.08 -48.70
N THR A 523 17.04 21.66 -49.70
CA THR A 523 15.73 22.28 -49.54
C THR A 523 14.69 21.29 -49.01
N ARG A 524 14.69 20.06 -49.54
CA ARG A 524 13.76 19.01 -49.14
C ARG A 524 14.05 18.53 -47.71
N CYS A 525 15.31 18.40 -47.33
CA CYS A 525 15.69 18.04 -45.97
C CYS A 525 15.26 19.14 -44.98
N ALA A 526 15.47 20.41 -45.31
CA ALA A 526 15.03 21.55 -44.51
C ALA A 526 13.50 21.59 -44.33
N GLU A 527 12.74 21.34 -45.40
CA GLU A 527 11.27 21.22 -45.33
C GLU A 527 10.83 20.12 -44.36
N ILE A 528 11.43 18.92 -44.45
CA ILE A 528 11.13 17.80 -43.56
C ILE A 528 11.50 18.14 -42.11
N ALA A 529 12.64 18.79 -41.89
CA ALA A 529 13.09 19.24 -40.58
C ALA A 529 12.20 20.33 -39.96
N ASP A 530 11.44 21.07 -40.77
CA ASP A 530 10.41 22.01 -40.33
C ASP A 530 9.01 21.37 -40.19
N GLY A 531 8.91 20.05 -40.39
CA GLY A 531 7.70 19.27 -40.14
C GLY A 531 6.85 18.96 -41.38
N GLN A 532 7.36 19.17 -42.59
CA GLN A 532 6.72 18.69 -43.81
C GLN A 532 6.66 17.16 -43.84
N LYS A 533 5.63 16.61 -44.48
CA LYS A 533 5.45 15.16 -44.57
C LYS A 533 6.49 14.58 -45.54
N ALA A 534 7.25 13.60 -45.05
CA ALA A 534 8.21 12.83 -45.83
C ALA A 534 7.58 11.54 -46.40
N THR A 535 8.13 11.04 -47.50
CA THR A 535 7.82 9.70 -48.03
C THR A 535 8.51 8.62 -47.19
N VAL A 536 8.11 7.35 -47.37
CA VAL A 536 8.74 6.25 -46.63
C VAL A 536 10.21 6.08 -47.05
N GLU A 537 10.51 6.31 -48.32
CA GLU A 537 11.86 6.26 -48.88
C GLU A 537 12.74 7.38 -48.31
N GLU A 538 12.21 8.60 -48.22
CA GLU A 538 12.87 9.73 -47.57
C GLU A 538 13.14 9.41 -46.08
N LEU A 539 12.15 8.89 -45.36
CA LEU A 539 12.31 8.52 -43.95
C LEU A 539 13.33 7.38 -43.76
N ARG A 540 13.41 6.41 -44.68
CA ARG A 540 14.45 5.36 -44.62
C ARG A 540 15.84 5.94 -44.82
N ALA A 541 16.01 6.85 -45.78
CA ALA A 541 17.29 7.51 -46.03
C ALA A 541 17.72 8.36 -44.81
N LEU A 542 16.80 9.13 -44.24
CA LEU A 542 17.03 9.94 -43.03
C LEU A 542 17.34 9.07 -41.81
N ALA A 543 16.59 7.97 -41.60
CA ALA A 543 16.83 7.05 -40.49
C ALA A 543 18.21 6.39 -40.59
N ALA A 544 18.63 6.00 -41.80
CA ALA A 544 19.96 5.47 -42.04
C ALA A 544 21.05 6.50 -41.77
N ALA A 545 20.86 7.76 -42.20
CA ALA A 545 21.80 8.85 -41.95
C ALA A 545 21.92 9.24 -40.46
N LEU A 546 20.83 9.12 -39.71
CA LEU A 546 20.75 9.41 -38.26
C LEU A 546 21.04 8.18 -37.39
N HIS A 547 21.33 7.01 -37.97
CA HIS A 547 21.50 5.75 -37.23
C HIS A 547 20.35 5.35 -36.29
N VAL A 548 19.11 5.67 -36.68
CA VAL A 548 17.89 5.32 -35.94
C VAL A 548 17.02 4.34 -36.72
N LYS A 549 16.01 3.76 -36.07
CA LYS A 549 15.03 2.92 -36.78
C LYS A 549 14.05 3.82 -37.53
N LEU A 550 13.48 3.29 -38.62
CA LEU A 550 12.39 3.96 -39.34
C LEU A 550 11.20 4.32 -38.41
N SER A 551 10.93 3.45 -37.43
CA SER A 551 9.88 3.68 -36.42
C SER A 551 10.13 4.89 -35.54
N ASP A 552 11.38 5.30 -35.36
CA ASP A 552 11.75 6.40 -34.45
C ASP A 552 11.47 7.77 -35.10
N LEU A 553 11.40 7.81 -36.44
CA LEU A 553 11.00 8.99 -37.22
C LEU A 553 9.52 8.96 -37.61
N TRP A 554 8.84 7.83 -37.44
CA TRP A 554 7.45 7.66 -37.83
C TRP A 554 6.51 8.29 -36.80
N VAL A 555 5.68 9.23 -37.23
CA VAL A 555 4.71 9.90 -36.35
C VAL A 555 3.29 9.39 -36.57
N CYS A 556 2.57 9.15 -35.48
CA CYS A 556 1.13 8.86 -35.50
C CYS A 556 0.38 10.05 -34.88
N PRO A 557 -0.43 10.77 -35.67
CA PRO A 557 -1.32 11.83 -35.16
C PRO A 557 -2.28 11.32 -34.09
N PHE A 558 -2.74 12.23 -33.25
CA PHE A 558 -3.77 11.99 -32.24
C PHE A 558 -5.01 12.80 -32.61
N SER A 559 -6.14 12.13 -32.79
CA SER A 559 -7.41 12.79 -33.09
C SER A 559 -8.16 13.18 -31.82
N ASP A 560 -9.01 14.22 -31.90
CA ASP A 560 -9.84 14.65 -30.76
C ASP A 560 -10.74 13.51 -30.24
N ALA A 561 -11.19 12.62 -31.14
CA ALA A 561 -11.99 11.45 -30.81
C ALA A 561 -11.23 10.38 -30.00
N GLU A 562 -9.91 10.49 -29.86
CA GLU A 562 -9.10 9.60 -29.02
C GLU A 562 -8.87 10.14 -27.61
N GLU A 563 -9.11 11.44 -27.37
CA GLU A 563 -8.94 12.10 -26.07
C GLU A 563 -9.99 11.65 -25.05
N VAL A 564 -11.24 11.59 -25.51
CA VAL A 564 -12.35 11.03 -24.76
C VAL A 564 -13.05 10.01 -25.64
N VAL A 565 -12.93 8.73 -25.28
CA VAL A 565 -13.54 7.63 -26.02
C VAL A 565 -14.71 7.09 -25.22
N LEU A 566 -15.83 6.86 -25.89
CA LEU A 566 -17.06 6.35 -25.32
C LEU A 566 -17.45 5.07 -26.02
N ALA A 567 -18.00 4.12 -25.28
CA ALA A 567 -18.58 2.91 -25.85
C ALA A 567 -19.80 2.49 -25.05
N THR A 568 -20.94 2.36 -25.73
CA THR A 568 -22.15 1.84 -25.09
C THR A 568 -22.07 0.32 -24.95
N ALA A 569 -22.76 -0.23 -23.95
CA ALA A 569 -22.87 -1.67 -23.74
C ALA A 569 -23.39 -2.38 -25.00
N ALA A 570 -24.35 -1.76 -25.71
CA ALA A 570 -24.94 -2.30 -26.92
C ALA A 570 -23.93 -2.40 -28.07
N GLU A 571 -23.04 -1.41 -28.23
CA GLU A 571 -21.96 -1.44 -29.22
C GLU A 571 -20.90 -2.47 -28.85
N CYS A 572 -20.47 -2.49 -27.59
CA CYS A 572 -19.48 -3.45 -27.08
C CYS A 572 -19.92 -4.90 -27.28
N ARG A 573 -21.20 -5.21 -27.03
CA ARG A 573 -21.78 -6.55 -27.21
C ARG A 573 -21.67 -7.10 -28.63
N LYS A 574 -21.60 -6.24 -29.66
CA LYS A 574 -21.40 -6.68 -31.06
C LYS A 574 -20.04 -7.36 -31.26
N SER A 575 -19.07 -7.06 -30.39
CA SER A 575 -17.71 -7.62 -30.41
C SER A 575 -17.49 -8.71 -29.35
N SER A 576 -18.56 -9.19 -28.70
CA SER A 576 -18.47 -10.25 -27.69
C SER A 576 -17.92 -11.53 -28.29
N ARG A 577 -17.04 -12.18 -27.54
CA ARG A 577 -16.43 -13.46 -27.89
C ARG A 577 -16.88 -14.51 -26.89
N LEU A 578 -17.61 -15.51 -27.38
CA LEU A 578 -18.06 -16.63 -26.58
C LEU A 578 -16.96 -17.70 -26.52
N ARG A 579 -16.69 -18.18 -25.31
CA ARG A 579 -15.80 -19.32 -25.00
C ARG A 579 -16.59 -20.35 -24.19
N SER A 580 -15.97 -21.48 -23.86
CA SER A 580 -16.63 -22.53 -23.06
C SER A 580 -16.98 -22.06 -21.65
N THR A 581 -16.14 -21.21 -21.07
CA THR A 581 -16.27 -20.71 -19.68
C THR A 581 -16.80 -19.28 -19.62
N TYR A 582 -16.52 -18.46 -20.64
CA TYR A 582 -16.71 -17.00 -20.58
C TYR A 582 -17.44 -16.47 -21.81
N ARG A 583 -18.24 -15.42 -21.61
CA ARG A 583 -18.47 -14.43 -22.68
C ARG A 583 -17.60 -13.20 -22.39
N MET A 584 -16.60 -12.97 -23.23
CA MET A 584 -15.70 -11.83 -23.11
C MET A 584 -16.14 -10.70 -24.04
N THR A 585 -16.62 -9.60 -23.47
CA THR A 585 -17.07 -8.43 -24.22
C THR A 585 -16.03 -7.32 -24.10
N PRO A 586 -15.32 -6.95 -25.17
CA PRO A 586 -14.43 -5.78 -25.15
C PRO A 586 -15.21 -4.52 -24.78
N LEU A 587 -14.72 -3.80 -23.77
CA LEU A 587 -15.22 -2.46 -23.43
C LEU A 587 -14.39 -1.40 -24.17
N VAL A 588 -14.56 -0.13 -23.80
CA VAL A 588 -13.86 1.02 -24.38
C VAL A 588 -12.33 0.84 -24.42
N ARG A 589 -11.74 1.20 -25.57
CA ARG A 589 -10.30 1.15 -25.82
C ARG A 589 -9.92 2.33 -26.69
N THR A 590 -8.64 2.66 -26.69
CA THR A 590 -8.11 3.74 -27.52
C THR A 590 -6.77 3.33 -28.12
N GLN A 591 -6.51 3.76 -29.36
CA GLN A 591 -5.33 3.32 -30.11
C GLN A 591 -4.03 3.88 -29.52
N HIS A 592 -4.08 5.06 -28.92
CA HIS A 592 -2.92 5.66 -28.26
C HIS A 592 -2.58 5.02 -26.90
N GLN A 593 -3.41 4.12 -26.38
CA GLN A 593 -3.13 3.26 -25.22
C GLN A 593 -3.32 1.79 -25.62
N PRO A 594 -2.42 1.24 -26.47
CA PRO A 594 -2.63 -0.08 -27.06
C PRO A 594 -2.68 -1.19 -26.00
N ASP A 595 -1.99 -1.04 -24.87
CA ASP A 595 -1.98 -2.05 -23.80
C ASP A 595 -3.09 -1.87 -22.76
N LEU A 596 -3.92 -0.83 -22.87
CA LEU A 596 -5.17 -0.74 -22.12
C LEU A 596 -6.17 -1.74 -22.71
N LYS A 597 -6.44 -2.82 -21.97
CA LYS A 597 -7.46 -3.80 -22.36
C LYS A 597 -8.54 -3.89 -21.30
N THR A 598 -9.74 -3.47 -21.65
CA THR A 598 -10.94 -3.54 -20.81
C THR A 598 -11.89 -4.62 -21.32
N PHE A 599 -12.56 -5.29 -20.38
CA PHE A 599 -13.53 -6.33 -20.67
C PHE A 599 -14.65 -6.34 -19.63
N ASP A 600 -15.83 -6.66 -20.12
CA ASP A 600 -16.93 -7.19 -19.35
C ASP A 600 -16.92 -8.71 -19.54
N VAL A 601 -16.61 -9.42 -18.46
CA VAL A 601 -16.47 -10.87 -18.44
C VAL A 601 -17.67 -11.47 -17.75
N GLU A 602 -18.53 -12.13 -18.52
CA GLU A 602 -19.64 -12.94 -18.00
C GLU A 602 -19.17 -14.38 -17.82
N VAL A 603 -19.29 -14.92 -16.60
CA VAL A 603 -18.96 -16.30 -16.26
C VAL A 603 -20.20 -17.17 -16.52
N LEU A 604 -20.08 -18.12 -17.44
CA LEU A 604 -21.20 -18.95 -17.88
C LEU A 604 -21.47 -20.11 -16.90
N ASP A 605 -22.67 -20.69 -16.94
CA ASP A 605 -23.01 -21.91 -16.17
C ASP A 605 -22.08 -23.09 -16.47
N THR A 606 -21.54 -23.15 -17.69
CA THR A 606 -20.62 -24.18 -18.16
C THR A 606 -19.19 -24.01 -17.66
N ALA A 607 -18.93 -23.08 -16.73
CA ALA A 607 -17.62 -22.85 -16.13
C ALA A 607 -17.17 -24.01 -15.21
N LEU A 608 -16.88 -25.17 -15.79
CA LEU A 608 -16.12 -26.30 -15.22
C LEU A 608 -14.67 -25.85 -15.05
N PRO A 609 -14.00 -26.13 -13.91
CA PRO A 609 -12.93 -25.30 -13.31
C PRO A 609 -12.26 -24.41 -14.35
N GLY A 610 -12.73 -23.16 -14.42
CA GLY A 610 -12.75 -22.36 -15.64
C GLY A 610 -11.43 -22.28 -16.41
N GLU A 611 -11.54 -22.01 -17.72
CA GLU A 611 -10.37 -21.76 -18.58
C GLU A 611 -9.43 -20.72 -17.95
N SER A 612 -8.16 -21.07 -17.72
CA SER A 612 -7.19 -20.13 -17.15
C SER A 612 -6.95 -18.90 -18.05
N LEU A 613 -6.90 -17.73 -17.42
CA LEU A 613 -6.53 -16.45 -17.99
C LEU A 613 -5.15 -16.06 -17.48
N ALA A 614 -4.27 -15.70 -18.41
CA ALA A 614 -2.90 -15.27 -18.13
C ALA A 614 -2.51 -14.10 -19.06
N CYS A 615 -1.76 -13.13 -18.54
CA CYS A 615 -1.13 -12.10 -19.37
C CYS A 615 0.04 -11.42 -18.65
N GLY A 616 0.97 -10.84 -19.40
CA GLY A 616 2.07 -10.02 -18.87
C GLY A 616 1.66 -8.59 -18.46
N LEU A 617 0.36 -8.31 -18.34
CA LEU A 617 -0.18 -7.00 -17.92
C LEU A 617 -0.71 -7.09 -16.50
N HIS A 618 -0.66 -5.97 -15.76
CA HIS A 618 -1.35 -5.86 -14.48
C HIS A 618 -2.86 -5.89 -14.73
N SER A 619 -3.61 -6.61 -13.89
CA SER A 619 -5.06 -6.68 -14.02
C SER A 619 -5.77 -6.18 -12.76
N PHE A 620 -6.84 -5.43 -12.94
CA PHE A 620 -7.80 -5.06 -11.91
C PHE A 620 -9.14 -5.74 -12.24
N LEU A 621 -9.75 -6.33 -11.22
CA LEU A 621 -11.02 -7.04 -11.27
C LEU A 621 -12.01 -6.34 -10.34
N TYR A 622 -13.24 -6.13 -10.82
CA TYR A 622 -14.35 -5.69 -9.97
C TYR A 622 -15.62 -6.49 -10.29
N SER A 623 -16.23 -7.10 -9.28
CA SER A 623 -17.47 -7.87 -9.43
C SER A 623 -18.67 -6.93 -9.40
N PHE A 624 -19.22 -6.60 -10.57
CA PHE A 624 -20.38 -5.70 -10.70
C PHE A 624 -21.70 -6.42 -11.01
N GLY A 625 -21.63 -7.74 -11.19
CA GLY A 625 -22.79 -8.63 -11.33
C GLY A 625 -23.65 -8.69 -10.06
N SER A 626 -24.83 -9.31 -10.18
CA SER A 626 -25.72 -9.62 -9.05
C SER A 626 -25.36 -10.93 -8.33
N GLU A 627 -24.57 -11.78 -8.98
CA GLU A 627 -24.19 -13.11 -8.49
C GLU A 627 -22.68 -13.20 -8.15
N SER A 628 -22.37 -14.02 -7.14
CA SER A 628 -20.99 -14.33 -6.74
C SER A 628 -20.24 -15.20 -7.75
N VAL A 629 -18.92 -15.02 -7.82
CA VAL A 629 -18.04 -15.73 -8.76
C VAL A 629 -16.91 -16.41 -8.00
N GLY A 630 -16.64 -17.68 -8.29
CA GLY A 630 -15.47 -18.37 -7.74
C GLY A 630 -14.21 -17.85 -8.44
N PHE A 631 -13.16 -17.54 -7.70
CA PHE A 631 -11.92 -16.98 -8.23
C PHE A 631 -10.73 -17.73 -7.68
N THR A 632 -9.97 -18.35 -8.59
CA THR A 632 -8.89 -19.26 -8.24
C THR A 632 -7.60 -18.87 -8.95
N TRP A 633 -6.48 -18.84 -8.21
CA TRP A 633 -5.14 -18.60 -8.73
C TRP A 633 -4.13 -19.43 -7.94
N ARG A 634 -3.12 -20.00 -8.61
CA ARG A 634 -2.00 -20.73 -7.97
C ARG A 634 -2.41 -21.67 -6.80
N GLY A 635 -3.49 -22.44 -6.99
CA GLY A 635 -4.00 -23.40 -6.00
C GLY A 635 -4.81 -22.81 -4.84
N ARG A 636 -5.05 -21.49 -4.82
CA ARG A 636 -5.93 -20.79 -3.87
C ARG A 636 -7.25 -20.46 -4.53
N SER A 637 -8.33 -20.49 -3.76
CA SER A 637 -9.66 -20.14 -4.24
C SER A 637 -10.38 -19.27 -3.21
N ILE A 638 -11.06 -18.23 -3.69
CA ILE A 638 -11.95 -17.37 -2.91
C ILE A 638 -13.26 -17.16 -3.69
N ILE A 639 -14.25 -16.55 -3.04
CA ILE A 639 -15.50 -16.12 -3.68
C ILE A 639 -15.45 -14.60 -3.84
N LEU A 640 -15.55 -14.10 -5.08
CA LEU A 640 -15.78 -12.69 -5.39
C LEU A 640 -17.28 -12.40 -5.30
N ARG A 641 -17.70 -11.74 -4.23
CA ARG A 641 -19.08 -11.28 -4.05
C ARG A 641 -19.34 -10.01 -4.84
N PRO A 642 -20.60 -9.70 -5.17
CA PRO A 642 -20.96 -8.41 -5.77
C PRO A 642 -20.42 -7.21 -4.98
N GLY A 643 -19.51 -6.45 -5.59
CA GLY A 643 -18.84 -5.29 -4.99
C GLY A 643 -17.41 -5.55 -4.53
N ASP A 644 -16.96 -6.81 -4.54
CA ASP A 644 -15.56 -7.15 -4.27
C ASP A 644 -14.66 -6.79 -5.45
N SER A 645 -13.37 -6.60 -5.16
CA SER A 645 -12.36 -6.32 -6.17
C SER A 645 -11.06 -7.08 -5.92
N ALA A 646 -10.24 -7.21 -6.96
CA ALA A 646 -8.92 -7.81 -6.83
C ALA A 646 -7.92 -7.16 -7.80
N TYR A 647 -6.68 -7.05 -7.34
CA TYR A 647 -5.51 -6.80 -8.17
C TYR A 647 -4.83 -8.13 -8.49
N VAL A 648 -4.36 -8.30 -9.72
CA VAL A 648 -3.60 -9.45 -10.19
C VAL A 648 -2.33 -8.96 -10.89
N ALA A 649 -1.17 -9.41 -10.41
CA ALA A 649 0.14 -9.11 -10.95
C ALA A 649 0.34 -9.78 -12.33
N PRO A 650 1.26 -9.25 -13.17
CA PRO A 650 1.64 -9.87 -14.42
C PRO A 650 2.03 -11.35 -14.27
N PHE A 651 1.72 -12.16 -15.27
CA PHE A 651 2.04 -13.60 -15.35
C PHE A 651 1.42 -14.48 -14.26
N VAL A 652 0.46 -13.97 -13.50
CA VAL A 652 -0.34 -14.79 -12.59
C VAL A 652 -1.50 -15.41 -13.36
N ASP A 653 -1.53 -16.74 -13.42
CA ASP A 653 -2.63 -17.50 -13.97
C ASP A 653 -3.80 -17.54 -12.99
N PHE A 654 -4.99 -17.20 -13.46
CA PHE A 654 -6.23 -17.27 -12.68
C PHE A 654 -7.42 -17.72 -13.51
N HIS A 655 -8.46 -18.23 -12.90
CA HIS A 655 -9.73 -18.53 -13.57
C HIS A 655 -10.93 -18.20 -12.70
N PHE A 656 -12.09 -18.12 -13.34
CA PHE A 656 -13.36 -17.99 -12.66
C PHE A 656 -14.22 -19.25 -12.79
N SER A 657 -15.05 -19.52 -11.79
CA SER A 657 -15.98 -20.65 -11.78
C SER A 657 -17.35 -20.23 -11.23
N VAL A 658 -18.35 -21.09 -11.47
CA VAL A 658 -19.64 -20.98 -10.78
C VAL A 658 -19.46 -21.33 -9.31
N CYS A 659 -20.08 -20.57 -8.41
CA CYS A 659 -20.15 -20.92 -6.98
C CYS A 659 -21.43 -21.70 -6.67
N THR A 660 -21.37 -22.62 -5.72
CA THR A 660 -22.56 -23.32 -5.18
C THR A 660 -23.30 -22.47 -4.14
N ASP A 661 -22.59 -21.57 -3.44
CA ASP A 661 -23.15 -20.66 -2.45
C ASP A 661 -23.42 -19.28 -3.09
N THR A 662 -24.60 -19.14 -3.70
CA THR A 662 -25.06 -17.87 -4.26
C THR A 662 -25.59 -16.98 -3.15
N VAL A 663 -24.92 -15.85 -2.92
CA VAL A 663 -25.52 -14.72 -2.19
C VAL A 663 -26.04 -13.76 -3.24
N GLU A 664 -27.34 -13.82 -3.53
CA GLU A 664 -27.98 -12.76 -4.32
C GLU A 664 -27.99 -11.47 -3.49
N TYR A 665 -27.35 -10.43 -3.99
CA TYR A 665 -27.34 -9.12 -3.34
C TYR A 665 -28.18 -8.13 -4.16
N ASN A 666 -29.34 -7.76 -3.63
CA ASN A 666 -30.23 -6.79 -4.24
C ASN A 666 -30.82 -5.84 -3.18
N PRO A 667 -30.13 -4.74 -2.84
CA PRO A 667 -30.59 -3.90 -1.74
C PRO A 667 -31.74 -2.98 -2.15
N ASN A 668 -31.91 -2.65 -3.43
CA ASN A 668 -32.92 -1.68 -3.89
C ASN A 668 -33.33 -1.78 -5.38
N GLY A 669 -33.14 -2.92 -6.06
CA GLY A 669 -33.68 -3.16 -7.40
C GLY A 669 -33.16 -2.24 -8.53
N LYS A 670 -32.42 -2.84 -9.47
CA LYS A 670 -32.24 -2.39 -10.88
C LYS A 670 -31.02 -1.53 -11.29
N ALA A 671 -29.92 -1.47 -10.53
CA ALA A 671 -28.70 -0.78 -11.03
C ALA A 671 -27.54 -1.70 -11.46
N ARG A 672 -27.34 -2.85 -10.81
CA ARG A 672 -26.18 -3.74 -11.07
C ARG A 672 -26.39 -4.63 -12.30
N GLY A 673 -25.28 -5.06 -12.92
CA GLY A 673 -25.33 -5.94 -14.08
C GLY A 673 -25.95 -7.29 -13.69
N ASP A 674 -26.78 -7.86 -14.56
CA ASP A 674 -27.40 -9.16 -14.31
C ASP A 674 -26.39 -10.31 -14.41
N GLY A 675 -26.53 -11.33 -13.56
CA GLY A 675 -25.68 -12.53 -13.52
C GLY A 675 -24.26 -12.32 -12.98
N ARG A 676 -23.35 -13.24 -13.33
CA ARG A 676 -21.94 -13.30 -12.91
C ARG A 676 -21.03 -12.48 -13.80
N ARG A 677 -20.91 -11.17 -13.52
CA ARG A 677 -20.14 -10.24 -14.38
C ARG A 677 -18.98 -9.57 -13.64
N ILE A 678 -17.80 -9.62 -14.27
CA ILE A 678 -16.56 -9.02 -13.78
C ILE A 678 -16.08 -7.95 -14.75
N PHE A 679 -15.79 -6.76 -14.22
CA PHE A 679 -15.07 -5.72 -14.94
C PHE A 679 -13.58 -6.02 -14.83
N LEU A 680 -12.95 -6.36 -15.95
CA LEU A 680 -11.54 -6.66 -16.05
C LEU A 680 -10.84 -5.53 -16.79
N VAL A 681 -9.93 -4.84 -16.11
CA VAL A 681 -9.05 -3.82 -16.70
C VAL A 681 -7.63 -4.31 -16.68
N ARG A 682 -6.93 -4.20 -17.81
CA ARG A 682 -5.51 -4.51 -17.93
C ARG A 682 -4.75 -3.29 -18.39
N ILE A 683 -3.61 -3.03 -17.77
CA ILE A 683 -2.72 -1.91 -18.10
C ILE A 683 -1.29 -2.40 -18.21
N PRO A 684 -0.46 -1.73 -19.02
CA PRO A 684 0.98 -1.94 -18.94
C PRO A 684 1.47 -1.44 -17.59
N GLY A 685 2.37 -2.19 -16.98
CA GLY A 685 3.17 -1.67 -15.87
C GLY A 685 4.47 -1.09 -16.42
N HIS A 686 5.57 -1.55 -15.84
CA HIS A 686 6.90 -1.16 -16.27
C HIS A 686 7.41 -1.96 -17.49
N LEU A 687 6.83 -3.14 -17.75
CA LEU A 687 7.15 -4.02 -18.89
C LEU A 687 6.48 -3.54 -20.18
N THR A 688 6.87 -2.36 -20.66
CA THR A 688 6.36 -1.76 -21.90
C THR A 688 6.98 -2.41 -23.14
N GLY A 689 6.42 -2.15 -24.33
CA GLY A 689 7.00 -2.61 -25.58
C GLY A 689 8.46 -2.21 -25.78
N GLU A 690 8.85 -0.99 -25.37
CA GLU A 690 10.26 -0.53 -25.42
C GLU A 690 11.14 -1.34 -24.47
N THR A 691 10.72 -1.51 -23.22
CA THR A 691 11.43 -2.32 -22.21
C THR A 691 11.59 -3.77 -22.65
N LEU A 692 10.54 -4.38 -23.20
CA LEU A 692 10.58 -5.75 -23.71
C LEU A 692 11.49 -5.86 -24.94
N SER A 693 11.48 -4.86 -25.82
CA SER A 693 12.37 -4.81 -26.99
C SER A 693 13.83 -4.69 -26.58
N GLU A 694 14.14 -3.94 -25.54
CA GLU A 694 15.50 -3.83 -24.99
C GLU A 694 15.94 -5.15 -24.34
N PHE A 695 15.13 -5.69 -23.42
CA PHE A 695 15.43 -6.96 -22.73
C PHE A 695 15.64 -8.12 -23.71
N ALA A 696 14.94 -8.13 -24.85
CA ALA A 696 15.12 -9.13 -25.90
C ALA A 696 16.55 -9.15 -26.49
N THR A 697 17.30 -8.05 -26.39
CA THR A 697 18.69 -7.95 -26.86
C THR A 697 19.70 -8.55 -25.89
N PHE A 698 19.31 -8.81 -24.63
CA PHE A 698 20.22 -9.30 -23.60
C PHE A 698 20.67 -10.72 -23.92
N SER A 699 21.94 -11.02 -23.58
CA SER A 699 22.52 -12.36 -23.75
C SER A 699 21.74 -13.40 -22.93
N ALA A 700 21.61 -14.61 -23.46
CA ALA A 700 20.84 -15.67 -22.80
C ALA A 700 21.36 -15.97 -21.37
N GLN A 701 22.68 -15.88 -21.16
CA GLN A 701 23.32 -16.11 -19.86
C GLN A 701 23.10 -14.97 -18.85
N GLY A 702 22.74 -13.77 -19.30
CA GLY A 702 22.55 -12.59 -18.44
C GLY A 702 21.10 -12.32 -18.03
N ARG A 703 20.12 -12.87 -18.75
CA ARG A 703 18.68 -12.56 -18.54
C ARG A 703 18.21 -12.86 -17.12
N ASP A 704 18.63 -13.98 -16.55
CA ASP A 704 18.21 -14.41 -15.21
C ASP A 704 18.81 -13.57 -14.06
N ARG A 705 19.80 -12.71 -14.36
CA ARG A 705 20.43 -11.81 -13.38
C ARG A 705 19.69 -10.48 -13.23
N VAL A 706 18.81 -10.13 -14.16
CA VAL A 706 18.09 -8.85 -14.13
C VAL A 706 17.15 -8.81 -12.93
N GLY A 707 17.34 -7.84 -12.04
CA GLY A 707 16.58 -7.72 -10.78
C GLY A 707 16.89 -8.81 -9.74
N ALA A 708 17.88 -9.66 -9.99
CA ALA A 708 18.26 -10.78 -9.14
C ALA A 708 19.78 -11.02 -9.19
N GLU A 709 20.57 -9.95 -9.17
CA GLU A 709 22.03 -10.05 -9.17
C GLU A 709 22.52 -10.77 -7.90
N THR A 710 23.34 -11.79 -8.08
CA THR A 710 23.80 -12.69 -6.98
C THR A 710 25.32 -12.81 -6.90
N MET A 711 26.06 -12.24 -7.85
CA MET A 711 27.51 -12.33 -7.92
C MET A 711 28.15 -11.00 -8.27
N GLN A 712 29.39 -10.83 -7.82
CA GLN A 712 30.20 -9.68 -8.22
C GLN A 712 30.54 -9.78 -9.72
N TRP A 713 30.70 -8.64 -10.39
CA TRP A 713 30.92 -8.62 -11.86
C TRP A 713 32.23 -9.30 -12.30
N TYR A 714 33.13 -9.60 -11.36
CA TYR A 714 34.32 -10.42 -11.55
C TYR A 714 34.57 -11.28 -10.31
N ALA A 715 35.29 -12.39 -10.49
CA ALA A 715 35.62 -13.36 -9.45
C ALA A 715 36.80 -12.93 -8.57
#